data_AF-A0A522R8Z0-F1
#
_entry.id   AF-A0A522R8Z0-F1
#
_cell.length_a   1.000
_cell.length_b   1.000
_cell.length_c   1.000
_cell.angle_alpha   90.00
_cell.angle_beta   90.00
_cell.angle_gamma   90.00
#
_symmetry.space_group_name_H-M   'P 1'
#
loop_
_entity.id
_entity.type
_entity.pdbx_description
1 polymer ?
#
loop_
_entity_poly.entity_id
_entity_poly.type
_entity_poly.pdbx_seq_one_letter_code
_entity_poly.pdbx_strand_id
1 'polypeptide(L)'
;MFYLKLLLNRKRWLYASFVIFVTFISLSFALHPYTQKGYNGKGKAGAEKFPMSHHANYLTHIKQGVNITGCPTDTSTTFAGRIDYIFQHLDKSQVPTGMLQEYGIDVLPPENFTGSNLNDSNYINIDECRMLYANLYSYQINATANMDSLGGINSALQPYNNPDSIDALAVMFYYYNSFKSNAITSNLVKDSCDQLYDVPGRAQSPYQTDTLFAMAPVRQSLYTGSNNFIINTSLFYTNTGKTVSSMYITTDSTAYTWQAEPINTPFSLTFDSTGLQDLGIKIVFTDATQMIAHSKVDIYTNPNGSEEESVKENQGKGKVNPLYGNGPGQGIFLYYDWQLIADKAYLGQEDTGLVTVQLSVHNTSGHIQKPLIFIEGFDPTTGVGHNMGYYLTQLIPNITHDQNTYNPLNPNPSLITLNNELDSTDDYDVIYISFNNGMDYIERNAYLVETLIQQVNAWKAQYGVTTQNVVVGESMGAVIARYALRDMELNGINHQTRLFISHDGPQYGANVPVGYQLLVQHLAEFQIISAGFQPQFPYVYINWHDISPNIDQALDIFNSPAAKELLVQRYDLIHNSPTSYSIQSDNSAYANFQSEINSMGYPQDCRDISISDGACNGTQQFATGSQLFNGSNSSNNGINYFSQLGIAALGPALNVGINPVNNIWGQFPLALFSFNTKMFTNFNVWSVNNGSLLYQGEINIQRKILGIINLNDYLTKCDINSTSDMQPLDNAPGGIYNINKFIDVSDIESSIPLKYRRFFELNVVQPDFCFVPTVSSLAIQNPWPHLDESICDSLGCLSAFDDYYAPSSNLLHISYTQPMSDWIQQWQDSSFNCVKICSDNIQIMGGSSLCGSSVYNLSGAPSGAIISWTATPSGIVSLTPNGAQVTVTKIMEGTITLTATIANSCSSSFQWQKDIQIFGTPSISQINIEENGPSCIDGQSLSFGATYNGDSGCDLLNDGITEVDWQIMSPQPYQVTYNAGVYECSSGSVINPGISLYFSPPTTPFMLTLKARVKNECGEWSLWSPGYSFQISGCSAYSSLFSITPNPASGTITITSGSTNEQYSKIGEAGNNGFIKEVKIYASSGKIVKQQQFSNNASQVQMDVSTLAPGIYFVEISNGQHAETHKLVIAGNSTLTK
;
A
#
# COMPACT_ATOMS: atom_id res chain seq x y z
N MET A 1 -46.80 17.28 -12.41
CA MET A 1 -47.89 17.55 -11.44
C MET A 1 -47.60 17.00 -10.03
N PHE A 2 -46.69 16.03 -9.87
CA PHE A 2 -46.21 15.55 -8.56
C PHE A 2 -45.23 16.54 -7.86
N TYR A 3 -44.43 17.29 -8.64
CA TYR A 3 -43.53 18.33 -8.12
C TYR A 3 -44.20 19.62 -7.60
N LEU A 4 -45.48 19.84 -7.91
CA LEU A 4 -46.23 21.02 -7.46
C LEU A 4 -46.99 20.77 -6.14
N LYS A 5 -47.15 19.51 -5.71
CA LYS A 5 -47.76 19.14 -4.42
C LYS A 5 -46.78 19.21 -3.25
N LEU A 6 -45.47 19.06 -3.49
CA LEU A 6 -44.42 19.20 -2.46
C LEU A 6 -44.12 20.66 -2.07
N LEU A 7 -44.47 21.64 -2.91
CA LEU A 7 -44.28 23.06 -2.63
C LEU A 7 -45.42 23.70 -1.82
N LEU A 8 -46.57 23.02 -1.65
CA LEU A 8 -47.74 23.53 -0.94
C LEU A 8 -47.77 23.23 0.57
N ASN A 9 -46.93 22.32 1.08
CA ASN A 9 -46.81 22.05 2.53
C ASN A 9 -45.79 22.95 3.26
N ARG A 10 -45.05 23.83 2.56
CA ARG A 10 -44.14 24.81 3.17
C ARG A 10 -44.83 26.01 3.84
N LYS A 11 -46.16 26.15 3.77
CA LYS A 11 -46.90 27.28 4.37
C LYS A 11 -47.43 27.05 5.79
N ARG A 12 -47.29 25.85 6.37
CA ARG A 12 -47.64 25.60 7.79
C ARG A 12 -46.46 25.78 8.78
N TRP A 13 -45.24 25.95 8.29
CA TRP A 13 -44.05 26.19 9.12
C TRP A 13 -43.80 27.67 9.47
N LEU A 14 -44.53 28.61 8.86
CA LEU A 14 -44.40 30.04 9.13
C LEU A 14 -45.17 30.54 10.36
N TYR A 15 -45.95 29.67 11.04
CA TYR A 15 -46.62 30.00 12.30
C TYR A 15 -45.92 29.42 13.55
N ALA A 16 -45.02 28.44 13.40
CA ALA A 16 -44.22 27.89 14.50
C ALA A 16 -42.92 28.70 14.76
N SER A 17 -42.40 29.38 13.74
CA SER A 17 -41.21 30.25 13.86
C SER A 17 -41.47 31.61 14.51
N PHE A 18 -42.73 31.94 14.84
CA PHE A 18 -43.10 33.20 15.51
C PHE A 18 -43.21 33.07 17.05
N VAL A 19 -43.21 31.85 17.59
CA VAL A 19 -43.28 31.59 19.05
C VAL A 19 -41.89 31.38 19.67
N ILE A 20 -40.86 31.06 18.87
CA ILE A 20 -39.47 30.88 19.35
C ILE A 20 -38.67 32.21 19.29
N PHE A 21 -39.18 33.24 18.59
CA PHE A 21 -38.50 34.53 18.44
C PHE A 21 -38.73 35.51 19.62
N VAL A 22 -39.54 35.15 20.62
CA VAL A 22 -39.90 36.04 21.76
C VAL A 22 -39.16 35.68 23.06
N THR A 23 -38.40 34.58 23.11
CA THR A 23 -37.64 34.18 24.32
C THR A 23 -36.13 34.46 24.23
N PHE A 24 -35.65 35.04 23.13
CA PHE A 24 -34.23 35.36 22.91
C PHE A 24 -33.92 36.87 22.86
N ILE A 25 -34.71 37.69 23.57
CA ILE A 25 -34.38 39.10 23.85
C ILE A 25 -34.21 39.26 25.36
N SER A 26 -33.05 38.84 25.88
CA SER A 26 -32.38 39.43 27.05
C SER A 26 -31.09 38.65 27.33
N LEU A 27 -30.03 38.99 26.59
CA LEU A 27 -28.66 39.20 27.09
C LEU A 27 -27.76 39.42 25.85
N SER A 28 -27.64 40.68 25.45
CA SER A 28 -26.59 41.14 24.54
C SER A 28 -25.42 41.74 25.35
N PHE A 29 -24.31 41.97 24.65
CA PHE A 29 -23.03 42.63 24.99
C PHE A 29 -21.90 41.62 25.23
N ALA A 30 -20.80 41.57 24.46
CA ALA A 30 -20.22 42.46 23.44
C ALA A 30 -19.29 41.59 22.54
N LEU A 31 -19.08 41.81 21.23
CA LEU A 31 -18.32 42.87 20.56
C LEU A 31 -18.51 42.72 19.02
N HIS A 32 -18.28 43.82 18.29
CA HIS A 32 -18.60 44.06 16.87
C HIS A 32 -17.90 43.16 15.83
N PRO A 33 -18.49 42.99 14.62
CA PRO A 33 -17.88 42.30 13.48
C PRO A 33 -17.08 43.26 12.60
N TYR A 34 -15.89 42.84 12.15
CA TYR A 34 -15.23 43.42 10.98
C TYR A 34 -15.62 42.60 9.74
N THR A 35 -16.21 43.29 8.78
CA THR A 35 -16.46 42.80 7.42
C THR A 35 -15.21 43.01 6.57
N GLN A 36 -14.90 42.10 5.64
CA GLN A 36 -14.33 42.49 4.35
C GLN A 36 -14.56 41.46 3.23
N LYS A 37 -14.78 42.02 2.04
CA LYS A 37 -15.09 41.38 0.76
C LYS A 37 -13.81 40.88 0.05
N GLY A 38 -13.98 39.78 -0.67
CA GLY A 38 -13.36 39.29 -1.92
C GLY A 38 -12.03 39.84 -2.44
N TYR A 39 -11.16 38.91 -2.87
CA TYR A 39 -10.25 39.07 -4.02
C TYR A 39 -9.94 37.70 -4.66
N ASN A 40 -10.06 37.62 -5.99
CA ASN A 40 -9.55 36.55 -6.85
C ASN A 40 -8.04 36.73 -7.06
N GLY A 41 -7.27 35.64 -7.12
CA GLY A 41 -5.87 35.67 -7.59
C GLY A 41 -5.14 34.33 -7.49
N LYS A 42 -4.66 33.82 -8.63
CA LYS A 42 -3.84 32.61 -8.83
C LYS A 42 -2.52 32.65 -8.04
N GLY A 43 -2.08 31.51 -7.49
CA GLY A 43 -0.70 31.36 -7.00
C GLY A 43 -0.38 29.99 -6.38
N LYS A 44 0.40 29.21 -7.12
CA LYS A 44 1.45 28.23 -6.75
C LYS A 44 1.43 27.50 -5.40
N ALA A 45 1.64 26.19 -5.52
CA ALA A 45 2.05 25.22 -4.51
C ALA A 45 3.09 25.75 -3.52
N GLY A 46 2.77 25.57 -2.24
CA GLY A 46 3.66 25.70 -1.10
C GLY A 46 3.00 24.94 0.06
N ALA A 47 3.69 23.93 0.57
CA ALA A 47 3.25 23.12 1.70
C ALA A 47 3.09 23.99 2.95
N GLU A 48 1.86 24.33 3.32
CA GLU A 48 1.54 24.80 4.66
C GLU A 48 1.12 23.61 5.51
N LYS A 49 2.09 23.13 6.30
CA LYS A 49 1.86 22.30 7.48
C LYS A 49 0.78 22.98 8.34
N PHE A 50 -0.37 22.34 8.49
CA PHE A 50 -1.29 22.66 9.59
C PHE A 50 -0.61 22.22 10.90
N PRO A 51 -0.30 23.12 11.85
CA PRO A 51 0.12 22.70 13.17
C PRO A 51 -1.14 22.37 13.99
N MET A 52 -1.64 21.15 13.89
CA MET A 52 -2.53 20.59 14.91
C MET A 52 -1.67 20.13 16.10
N SER A 53 -1.09 21.09 16.83
CA SER A 53 -0.38 20.82 18.09
C SER A 53 -0.80 21.77 19.23
N HIS A 54 -1.96 22.40 19.13
CA HIS A 54 -2.44 23.38 20.11
C HIS A 54 -3.86 23.13 20.65
N HIS A 55 -4.23 21.86 20.84
CA HIS A 55 -5.32 21.51 21.77
C HIS A 55 -4.89 20.63 22.96
N ALA A 56 -3.62 20.20 23.03
CA ALA A 56 -3.07 19.46 24.17
C ALA A 56 -2.58 20.35 25.35
N ASN A 57 -2.59 21.69 25.22
CA ASN A 57 -2.12 22.61 26.26
C ASN A 57 -3.22 23.47 26.91
N TYR A 58 -4.50 23.12 26.73
CA TYR A 58 -5.61 23.75 27.44
C TYR A 58 -6.10 22.97 28.68
N LEU A 59 -5.35 21.96 29.13
CA LEU A 59 -5.69 21.13 30.30
C LEU A 59 -4.87 21.41 31.58
N THR A 60 -3.99 22.42 31.58
CA THR A 60 -3.21 22.79 32.80
C THR A 60 -3.39 24.22 33.28
N HIS A 61 -4.19 25.06 32.63
CA HIS A 61 -4.40 26.47 33.04
C HIS A 61 -5.88 26.89 33.12
N ILE A 62 -6.67 26.18 33.92
CA ILE A 62 -7.84 26.76 34.64
C ILE A 62 -7.91 26.17 36.07
N LYS A 63 -6.90 26.49 36.90
CA LYS A 63 -7.04 26.57 38.37
C LYS A 63 -6.68 27.98 38.84
N GLN A 64 -7.19 29.00 38.15
CA GLN A 64 -7.14 30.38 38.65
C GLN A 64 -8.57 30.92 38.77
N GLY A 65 -9.15 30.65 39.94
CA GLY A 65 -10.45 31.13 40.36
C GLY A 65 -10.73 30.62 41.77
N VAL A 66 -10.16 31.29 42.77
CA VAL A 66 -10.28 31.03 44.23
C VAL A 66 -9.55 29.77 44.72
N ASN A 67 -8.32 29.94 45.18
CA ASN A 67 -7.71 28.99 46.12
C ASN A 67 -8.50 29.05 47.44
N ILE A 68 -9.43 28.12 47.63
CA ILE A 68 -10.00 27.84 48.94
C ILE A 68 -8.92 27.07 49.72
N THR A 69 -8.09 27.80 50.47
CA THR A 69 -7.14 27.18 51.40
C THR A 69 -7.90 26.34 52.43
N GLY A 70 -7.68 25.03 52.44
CA GLY A 70 -8.28 24.10 53.42
C GLY A 70 -9.06 22.91 52.84
N CYS A 71 -9.23 22.82 51.52
CA CYS A 71 -9.85 21.66 50.87
C CYS A 71 -8.88 20.49 50.68
N PRO A 72 -9.30 19.23 50.89
CA PRO A 72 -8.54 18.06 50.46
C PRO A 72 -8.31 18.09 48.94
N THR A 73 -7.16 17.63 48.48
CA THR A 73 -6.88 17.50 47.05
C THR A 73 -7.38 16.14 46.57
N ASP A 74 -8.31 16.12 45.60
CA ASP A 74 -8.62 14.91 44.84
C ASP A 74 -7.36 14.44 44.09
N THR A 75 -6.96 13.19 44.31
CA THR A 75 -5.80 12.55 43.68
C THR A 75 -6.20 11.44 42.70
N SER A 76 -7.50 11.22 42.50
CA SER A 76 -8.01 10.26 41.54
C SER A 76 -7.67 10.67 40.11
N THR A 77 -7.24 9.70 39.31
CA THR A 77 -7.06 9.84 37.86
C THR A 77 -8.14 9.12 37.05
N THR A 78 -9.13 8.52 37.73
CA THR A 78 -10.20 7.72 37.10
C THR A 78 -11.57 8.28 37.44
N PHE A 79 -12.55 8.03 36.56
CA PHE A 79 -13.96 8.40 36.79
C PHE A 79 -14.50 7.81 38.10
N ALA A 80 -14.35 6.49 38.31
CA ALA A 80 -14.82 5.81 39.53
C ALA A 80 -14.26 6.44 40.81
N GLY A 81 -12.94 6.65 40.88
CA GLY A 81 -12.32 7.23 42.07
C GLY A 81 -12.79 8.66 42.35
N ARG A 82 -13.10 9.42 41.29
CA ARG A 82 -13.61 10.79 41.41
C ARG A 82 -15.06 10.84 41.87
N ILE A 83 -15.91 9.94 41.37
CA ILE A 83 -17.26 9.75 41.89
C ILE A 83 -17.23 9.35 43.36
N ASP A 84 -16.38 8.38 43.75
CA ASP A 84 -16.27 8.00 45.16
C ASP A 84 -15.79 9.14 46.04
N TYR A 85 -14.86 9.97 45.57
CA TYR A 85 -14.45 11.19 46.27
C TYR A 85 -15.62 12.16 46.48
N ILE A 86 -16.43 12.41 45.45
CA ILE A 86 -17.55 13.35 45.51
C ILE A 86 -18.64 12.87 46.49
N PHE A 87 -18.97 11.59 46.46
CA PHE A 87 -20.08 11.01 47.24
C PHE A 87 -19.65 10.42 48.59
N GLN A 88 -18.38 10.55 48.96
CA GLN A 88 -17.77 9.88 50.12
C GLN A 88 -18.52 10.09 51.44
N HIS A 89 -19.03 11.29 51.69
CA HIS A 89 -19.61 11.69 52.98
C HIS A 89 -21.13 11.61 53.04
N LEU A 90 -21.77 11.12 51.98
CA LEU A 90 -23.21 10.88 51.98
C LEU A 90 -23.52 9.54 52.64
N ASP A 91 -24.57 9.53 53.45
CA ASP A 91 -25.23 8.32 53.92
C ASP A 91 -26.02 7.67 52.77
N LYS A 92 -25.29 6.84 52.00
CA LYS A 92 -25.79 6.11 50.84
C LYS A 92 -27.02 5.22 51.15
N SER A 93 -27.27 4.87 52.43
CA SER A 93 -28.43 4.07 52.84
C SER A 93 -29.77 4.84 52.72
N GLN A 94 -29.73 6.17 52.62
CA GLN A 94 -30.91 7.00 52.50
C GLN A 94 -31.50 7.05 51.08
N VAL A 95 -30.88 6.37 50.11
CA VAL A 95 -31.36 6.24 48.73
C VAL A 95 -32.31 5.03 48.63
N PRO A 96 -33.64 5.23 48.54
CA PRO A 96 -34.62 4.14 48.74
C PRO A 96 -34.54 3.01 47.73
N THR A 97 -34.25 3.32 46.46
CA THR A 97 -34.17 2.30 45.39
C THR A 97 -32.82 1.61 45.32
N GLY A 98 -31.83 2.09 46.08
CA GLY A 98 -30.42 1.70 45.93
C GLY A 98 -29.74 2.20 44.66
N MET A 99 -30.45 2.96 43.81
CA MET A 99 -29.92 3.56 42.58
C MET A 99 -29.99 5.08 42.65
N LEU A 100 -28.88 5.76 42.35
CA LEU A 100 -28.79 7.22 42.27
C LEU A 100 -28.19 7.67 40.93
N GLN A 101 -28.97 8.39 40.13
CA GLN A 101 -28.58 8.83 38.78
C GLN A 101 -27.26 9.62 38.76
N GLU A 102 -27.04 10.51 39.73
CA GLU A 102 -25.81 11.31 39.82
C GLU A 102 -24.57 10.50 40.21
N TYR A 103 -24.73 9.27 40.72
CA TYR A 103 -23.64 8.39 41.10
C TYR A 103 -23.05 7.63 39.91
N GLY A 104 -23.87 7.23 38.94
CA GLY A 104 -23.40 6.52 37.76
C GLY A 104 -23.17 7.41 36.55
N ILE A 105 -23.23 6.83 35.35
CA ILE A 105 -23.03 7.52 34.08
C ILE A 105 -24.34 7.56 33.29
N ASP A 106 -24.66 8.72 32.70
CA ASP A 106 -25.81 8.88 31.81
C ASP A 106 -25.34 8.79 30.36
N VAL A 107 -25.45 7.60 29.79
CA VAL A 107 -25.22 7.32 28.37
C VAL A 107 -26.43 7.82 27.56
N LEU A 108 -27.62 7.40 27.95
CA LEU A 108 -28.92 7.88 27.46
C LEU A 108 -29.65 8.73 28.52
N PRO A 109 -30.62 9.61 28.17
CA PRO A 109 -31.44 10.34 29.12
C PRO A 109 -32.60 9.46 29.63
N PRO A 110 -32.51 8.83 30.83
CA PRO A 110 -33.59 8.01 31.36
C PRO A 110 -34.91 8.78 31.50
N GLU A 111 -34.86 10.11 31.68
CA GLU A 111 -36.02 10.99 31.82
C GLU A 111 -36.96 11.04 30.59
N ASN A 112 -36.48 10.63 29.41
CA ASN A 112 -37.35 10.52 28.22
C ASN A 112 -38.25 9.27 28.26
N PHE A 113 -37.83 8.25 29.02
CA PHE A 113 -38.43 6.91 29.03
C PHE A 113 -39.34 6.72 30.26
N THR A 114 -40.29 7.63 30.50
CA THR A 114 -41.18 7.53 31.68
C THR A 114 -42.31 6.51 31.54
N GLY A 115 -42.54 6.01 30.31
CA GLY A 115 -43.67 5.15 29.96
C GLY A 115 -45.06 5.78 30.05
N SER A 116 -45.13 7.12 30.20
CA SER A 116 -46.40 7.85 30.31
C SER A 116 -46.96 8.33 28.97
N ASN A 117 -46.09 8.67 28.01
CA ASN A 117 -46.45 9.24 26.72
C ASN A 117 -45.46 8.76 25.64
N LEU A 118 -45.94 8.54 24.42
CA LEU A 118 -45.09 8.26 23.25
C LEU A 118 -44.70 9.57 22.56
N ASN A 119 -43.43 9.73 22.21
CA ASN A 119 -42.92 10.90 21.51
C ASN A 119 -41.64 10.57 20.72
N ASP A 120 -41.20 11.50 19.86
CA ASP A 120 -39.99 11.29 19.04
C ASP A 120 -38.70 11.17 19.86
N SER A 121 -38.73 11.46 21.17
CA SER A 121 -37.56 11.41 22.05
C SER A 121 -37.37 10.10 22.81
N ASN A 122 -38.32 9.18 22.70
CA ASN A 122 -38.33 7.93 23.47
C ASN A 122 -38.61 6.68 22.63
N TYR A 123 -38.33 6.74 21.32
CA TYR A 123 -38.16 5.50 20.57
C TYR A 123 -36.89 4.79 21.04
N ILE A 124 -36.90 3.46 21.01
CA ILE A 124 -35.77 2.66 21.50
C ILE A 124 -35.60 1.37 20.71
N ASN A 125 -34.34 0.99 20.45
CA ASN A 125 -33.98 -0.34 19.92
C ASN A 125 -33.34 -1.22 21.02
N ILE A 126 -33.00 -2.48 20.71
CA ILE A 126 -32.47 -3.40 21.72
C ILE A 126 -31.13 -2.95 22.33
N ASP A 127 -30.24 -2.33 21.54
CA ASP A 127 -28.96 -1.83 22.03
C ASP A 127 -29.15 -0.62 22.94
N GLU A 128 -30.10 0.26 22.61
CA GLU A 128 -30.47 1.39 23.47
C GLU A 128 -31.14 0.91 24.77
N CYS A 129 -31.89 -0.20 24.73
CA CYS A 129 -32.34 -0.89 25.94
C CYS A 129 -31.16 -1.36 26.80
N ARG A 130 -30.13 -1.98 26.19
CA ARG A 130 -28.89 -2.36 26.90
C ARG A 130 -28.19 -1.14 27.51
N MET A 131 -28.16 -0.01 26.80
CA MET A 131 -27.57 1.25 27.27
C MET A 131 -28.34 1.86 28.44
N LEU A 132 -29.68 1.88 28.39
CA LEU A 132 -30.51 2.28 29.54
C LEU A 132 -30.33 1.34 30.73
N TYR A 133 -30.14 0.04 30.48
CA TYR A 133 -29.84 -0.90 31.56
C TYR A 133 -28.47 -0.60 32.16
N ALA A 134 -27.46 -0.35 31.32
CA ALA A 134 -26.12 0.02 31.74
C ALA A 134 -26.10 1.33 32.57
N ASN A 135 -26.92 2.32 32.19
CA ASN A 135 -27.17 3.51 33.02
C ASN A 135 -27.60 3.10 34.44
N LEU A 136 -28.71 2.37 34.55
CA LEU A 136 -29.26 1.94 35.85
C LEU A 136 -28.25 1.09 36.64
N TYR A 137 -27.55 0.19 35.95
CA TYR A 137 -26.52 -0.66 36.54
C TYR A 137 -25.37 0.17 37.12
N SER A 138 -25.00 1.28 36.47
CA SER A 138 -24.01 2.24 36.98
C SER A 138 -24.52 3.08 38.15
N TYR A 139 -25.84 3.26 38.30
CA TYR A 139 -26.44 4.09 39.36
C TYR A 139 -26.42 3.40 40.73
N GLN A 140 -26.10 2.11 40.80
CA GLN A 140 -26.13 1.33 42.04
C GLN A 140 -25.20 1.95 43.08
N ILE A 141 -25.77 2.47 44.16
CA ILE A 141 -25.07 3.16 45.25
C ILE A 141 -25.17 2.41 46.59
N ASN A 142 -26.09 1.45 46.69
CA ASN A 142 -26.17 0.50 47.80
C ASN A 142 -26.82 -0.83 47.36
N ALA A 143 -26.76 -1.86 48.22
CA ALA A 143 -27.22 -3.21 47.91
C ALA A 143 -28.73 -3.38 47.64
N THR A 144 -29.55 -2.34 47.88
CA THR A 144 -31.01 -2.39 47.63
C THR A 144 -31.34 -2.48 46.14
N ALA A 145 -30.46 -2.03 45.25
CA ALA A 145 -30.70 -2.02 43.81
C ALA A 145 -30.86 -3.44 43.21
N ASN A 146 -30.01 -4.38 43.66
CA ASN A 146 -30.03 -5.81 43.32
C ASN A 146 -30.34 -6.09 41.83
N MET A 147 -29.50 -5.58 40.93
CA MET A 147 -29.63 -5.78 39.48
C MET A 147 -28.82 -6.98 38.99
N ASP A 148 -29.33 -7.66 37.97
CA ASP A 148 -28.59 -8.70 37.25
C ASP A 148 -27.42 -8.06 36.47
N SER A 149 -26.36 -8.85 36.21
CA SER A 149 -25.27 -8.38 35.36
C SER A 149 -25.72 -8.26 33.90
N LEU A 150 -25.15 -7.31 33.17
CA LEU A 150 -25.41 -7.13 31.74
C LEU A 150 -25.15 -8.41 30.93
N GLY A 151 -24.05 -9.13 31.20
CA GLY A 151 -23.79 -10.43 30.56
C GLY A 151 -24.86 -11.49 30.84
N GLY A 152 -25.49 -11.47 32.02
CA GLY A 152 -26.62 -12.34 32.34
C GLY A 152 -27.86 -12.04 31.50
N ILE A 153 -28.12 -10.75 31.24
CA ILE A 153 -29.20 -10.29 30.37
C ILE A 153 -28.92 -10.71 28.92
N ASN A 154 -27.72 -10.47 28.43
CA ASN A 154 -27.33 -10.84 27.07
C ASN A 154 -27.47 -12.36 26.84
N SER A 155 -27.07 -13.17 27.83
CA SER A 155 -27.26 -14.63 27.80
C SER A 155 -28.74 -15.02 27.70
N ALA A 156 -29.65 -14.27 28.33
CA ALA A 156 -31.08 -14.53 28.25
C ALA A 156 -31.71 -14.09 26.92
N LEU A 157 -31.13 -13.09 26.24
CA LEU A 157 -31.60 -12.57 24.94
C LEU A 157 -31.06 -13.38 23.75
N GLN A 158 -29.88 -13.99 23.88
CA GLN A 158 -29.18 -14.71 22.80
C GLN A 158 -30.05 -15.71 22.02
N PRO A 159 -30.95 -16.51 22.64
CA PRO A 159 -31.80 -17.45 21.90
C PRO A 159 -32.76 -16.82 20.88
N TYR A 160 -33.00 -15.50 20.96
CA TYR A 160 -33.97 -14.80 20.12
C TYR A 160 -33.32 -13.99 18.99
N ASN A 161 -31.98 -14.02 18.85
CA ASN A 161 -31.25 -13.30 17.80
C ASN A 161 -31.35 -13.95 16.41
N ASN A 162 -31.68 -15.25 16.33
CA ASN A 162 -31.73 -15.99 15.05
C ASN A 162 -32.94 -15.51 14.20
N PRO A 163 -32.79 -15.10 12.93
CA PRO A 163 -33.91 -14.68 12.07
C PRO A 163 -35.03 -15.72 11.88
N ASP A 164 -34.71 -17.01 11.95
CA ASP A 164 -35.66 -18.11 11.75
C ASP A 164 -36.42 -18.51 13.03
N SER A 165 -36.02 -17.97 14.19
CA SER A 165 -36.69 -18.24 15.46
C SER A 165 -37.85 -17.29 15.73
N ILE A 166 -38.55 -17.52 16.85
CA ILE A 166 -39.48 -16.55 17.40
C ILE A 166 -38.70 -15.33 17.94
N ASP A 167 -39.20 -14.12 17.73
CA ASP A 167 -38.64 -12.91 18.33
C ASP A 167 -39.19 -12.71 19.74
N ALA A 168 -38.44 -12.07 20.62
CA ALA A 168 -38.92 -11.69 21.95
C ALA A 168 -38.90 -10.18 22.17
N LEU A 169 -39.67 -9.73 23.16
CA LEU A 169 -39.66 -8.34 23.62
C LEU A 169 -38.92 -8.24 24.95
N ALA A 170 -37.83 -7.46 24.98
CA ALA A 170 -37.11 -7.14 26.20
C ALA A 170 -37.78 -5.95 26.90
N VAL A 171 -38.14 -6.10 28.17
CA VAL A 171 -38.91 -5.11 28.92
C VAL A 171 -38.14 -4.63 30.14
N MET A 172 -38.05 -3.32 30.31
CA MET A 172 -37.48 -2.69 31.49
C MET A 172 -38.53 -1.84 32.19
N PHE A 173 -38.68 -2.02 33.50
CA PHE A 173 -39.50 -1.14 34.33
C PHE A 173 -38.85 -0.93 35.69
N TYR A 174 -38.21 0.22 35.89
CA TYR A 174 -37.46 0.52 37.11
C TYR A 174 -37.89 1.82 37.77
N TYR A 175 -37.91 1.80 39.10
CA TYR A 175 -37.81 3.00 39.92
C TYR A 175 -36.36 3.26 40.27
N TYR A 176 -35.89 4.47 40.06
CA TYR A 176 -34.55 4.94 40.46
C TYR A 176 -34.67 6.27 41.19
N ASN A 177 -33.60 6.71 41.86
CA ASN A 177 -33.57 8.03 42.48
C ASN A 177 -32.65 9.00 41.75
N SER A 178 -33.02 10.27 41.78
CA SER A 178 -32.14 11.40 41.45
C SER A 178 -32.18 12.40 42.61
N PHE A 179 -31.25 13.35 42.64
CA PHE A 179 -31.40 14.49 43.54
C PHE A 179 -32.52 15.41 43.07
N LYS A 180 -33.28 15.95 44.02
CA LYS A 180 -34.13 17.10 43.74
C LYS A 180 -33.25 18.24 43.21
N SER A 181 -33.69 18.90 42.13
CA SER A 181 -32.96 20.02 41.52
C SER A 181 -32.69 21.19 42.48
N ASN A 182 -33.47 21.31 43.56
CA ASN A 182 -33.32 22.29 44.62
C ASN A 182 -32.67 21.74 45.90
N ALA A 183 -32.03 20.56 45.88
CA ALA A 183 -31.47 19.93 47.09
C ALA A 183 -30.43 20.81 47.80
N ILE A 184 -29.58 21.50 47.04
CA ILE A 184 -28.59 22.45 47.58
C ILE A 184 -29.28 23.72 48.08
N THR A 185 -30.12 24.35 47.24
CA THR A 185 -30.78 25.62 47.57
C THR A 185 -31.81 25.49 48.71
N SER A 186 -32.34 24.30 48.93
CA SER A 186 -33.24 23.96 50.04
C SER A 186 -32.50 23.43 51.27
N ASN A 187 -31.16 23.49 51.29
CA ASN A 187 -30.32 23.05 52.40
C ASN A 187 -30.58 21.59 52.82
N LEU A 188 -30.79 20.70 51.84
CA LEU A 188 -30.94 19.26 52.06
C LEU A 188 -29.61 18.53 51.91
N VAL A 189 -28.75 19.00 51.02
CA VAL A 189 -27.37 18.54 50.80
C VAL A 189 -26.47 19.77 50.76
N LYS A 190 -25.23 19.64 51.22
CA LYS A 190 -24.22 20.69 51.18
C LYS A 190 -23.05 20.25 50.30
N ASP A 191 -22.59 21.12 49.43
CA ASP A 191 -21.30 21.00 48.76
C ASP A 191 -20.22 21.72 49.58
N SER A 192 -19.08 21.04 49.78
CA SER A 192 -17.85 21.61 50.31
C SER A 192 -16.66 20.90 49.68
N CYS A 193 -15.81 21.64 48.97
CA CYS A 193 -14.57 21.12 48.37
C CYS A 193 -14.81 20.00 47.33
N ASP A 194 -15.82 20.16 46.47
CA ASP A 194 -16.27 19.16 45.50
C ASP A 194 -16.70 17.83 46.14
N GLN A 195 -17.13 17.86 47.40
CA GLN A 195 -17.72 16.71 48.10
C GLN A 195 -19.11 17.06 48.62
N LEU A 196 -20.01 16.08 48.54
CA LEU A 196 -21.39 16.20 48.99
C LEU A 196 -21.54 15.66 50.42
N TYR A 197 -22.24 16.43 51.25
CA TYR A 197 -22.51 16.11 52.65
C TYR A 197 -24.01 16.16 52.94
N ASP A 198 -24.48 15.24 53.78
CA ASP A 198 -25.82 15.33 54.34
C ASP A 198 -25.96 16.49 55.31
N VAL A 199 -27.11 17.17 55.26
CA VAL A 199 -27.47 18.18 56.26
C VAL A 199 -28.23 17.51 57.41
N PRO A 200 -27.67 17.50 58.64
CA PRO A 200 -28.33 16.85 59.79
C PRO A 200 -29.70 17.46 60.10
N GLY A 201 -30.69 16.61 60.38
CA GLY A 201 -32.03 17.06 60.81
C GLY A 201 -32.89 17.69 59.72
N ARG A 202 -32.55 17.51 58.43
CA ARG A 202 -33.35 17.98 57.30
C ARG A 202 -34.80 17.45 57.34
N ALA A 203 -35.77 18.31 57.01
CA ALA A 203 -37.20 18.01 57.13
C ALA A 203 -37.77 17.10 56.02
N GLN A 204 -37.03 16.92 54.92
CA GLN A 204 -37.43 16.09 53.79
C GLN A 204 -36.22 15.40 53.17
N SER A 205 -36.46 14.29 52.47
CA SER A 205 -35.42 13.61 51.68
C SER A 205 -34.89 14.52 50.55
N PRO A 206 -33.56 14.51 50.29
CA PRO A 206 -32.97 15.21 49.14
C PRO A 206 -33.25 14.49 47.82
N TYR A 207 -33.68 13.23 47.87
CA TYR A 207 -33.90 12.37 46.71
C TYR A 207 -35.36 12.46 46.24
N GLN A 208 -35.55 12.38 44.92
CA GLN A 208 -36.84 12.13 44.29
C GLN A 208 -36.83 10.74 43.63
N THR A 209 -38.00 10.13 43.44
CA THR A 209 -38.12 8.83 42.78
C THR A 209 -38.65 9.04 41.37
N ASP A 210 -37.90 8.56 40.40
CA ASP A 210 -38.18 8.66 38.97
C ASP A 210 -38.49 7.28 38.40
N THR A 211 -39.10 7.26 37.21
CA THR A 211 -39.56 6.03 36.56
C THR A 211 -38.89 5.88 35.19
N LEU A 212 -38.32 4.71 34.94
CA LEU A 212 -37.86 4.27 33.63
C LEU A 212 -38.70 3.10 33.14
N PHE A 213 -39.22 3.21 31.92
CA PHE A 213 -39.95 2.18 31.21
C PHE A 213 -39.59 2.20 29.74
N ALA A 214 -39.02 1.10 29.27
CA ALA A 214 -38.56 0.94 27.89
C ALA A 214 -38.81 -0.49 27.41
N MET A 215 -39.00 -0.64 26.10
CA MET A 215 -39.23 -1.94 25.48
C MET A 215 -38.77 -1.95 24.03
N ALA A 216 -38.07 -3.01 23.65
CA ALA A 216 -37.64 -3.24 22.28
C ALA A 216 -37.79 -4.72 21.89
N PRO A 217 -38.09 -5.03 20.62
CA PRO A 217 -37.88 -6.37 20.08
C PRO A 217 -36.39 -6.71 20.08
N VAL A 218 -36.07 -8.00 20.28
CA VAL A 218 -34.68 -8.45 20.23
C VAL A 218 -34.15 -8.30 18.80
N ARG A 219 -34.98 -8.55 17.79
CA ARG A 219 -34.65 -8.29 16.38
C ARG A 219 -35.23 -6.96 15.91
N GLN A 220 -34.39 -6.15 15.29
CA GLN A 220 -34.79 -4.87 14.69
C GLN A 220 -35.03 -4.94 13.18
N SER A 221 -34.75 -6.11 12.58
CA SER A 221 -34.96 -6.42 11.16
C SER A 221 -35.91 -7.61 11.04
N LEU A 222 -36.94 -7.47 10.21
CA LEU A 222 -37.99 -8.48 9.99
C LEU A 222 -38.33 -8.58 8.52
N TYR A 223 -39.23 -9.49 8.15
CA TYR A 223 -39.64 -9.69 6.76
C TYR A 223 -41.07 -9.22 6.49
N THR A 224 -41.40 -8.90 5.24
CA THR A 224 -42.78 -8.71 4.80
C THR A 224 -43.59 -10.00 5.01
N GLY A 225 -44.86 -9.87 5.38
CA GLY A 225 -45.69 -11.01 5.76
C GLY A 225 -45.68 -11.27 7.26
N SER A 226 -45.92 -12.52 7.66
CA SER A 226 -46.14 -12.90 9.06
C SER A 226 -44.83 -13.16 9.79
N ASN A 227 -44.63 -12.52 10.94
CA ASN A 227 -43.47 -12.67 11.81
C ASN A 227 -43.94 -13.08 13.21
N ASN A 228 -43.27 -14.06 13.81
CA ASN A 228 -43.65 -14.61 15.12
C ASN A 228 -42.93 -13.90 16.26
N PHE A 229 -43.69 -13.54 17.29
CA PHE A 229 -43.23 -12.86 18.49
C PHE A 229 -43.69 -13.60 19.74
N ILE A 230 -42.95 -13.46 20.84
CA ILE A 230 -43.36 -13.85 22.18
C ILE A 230 -43.07 -12.74 23.16
N ILE A 231 -43.99 -12.52 24.10
CA ILE A 231 -43.67 -11.71 25.28
C ILE A 231 -43.40 -12.64 26.44
N ASN A 232 -42.11 -12.88 26.69
CA ASN A 232 -41.65 -13.77 27.74
C ASN A 232 -41.39 -12.97 29.03
N THR A 233 -42.11 -13.28 30.11
CA THR A 233 -41.96 -12.61 31.40
C THR A 233 -40.59 -12.82 32.05
N SER A 234 -39.79 -13.80 31.60
CA SER A 234 -38.40 -13.93 32.06
C SER A 234 -37.48 -12.82 31.53
N LEU A 235 -37.93 -12.05 30.52
CA LEU A 235 -37.21 -10.90 29.96
C LEU A 235 -37.75 -9.56 30.50
N PHE A 236 -38.47 -9.61 31.63
CA PHE A 236 -38.98 -8.44 32.32
C PHE A 236 -38.05 -8.07 33.48
N TYR A 237 -37.23 -7.07 33.24
CA TYR A 237 -36.29 -6.56 34.22
C TYR A 237 -36.95 -5.44 35.01
N THR A 238 -37.16 -5.62 36.32
CA THR A 238 -37.90 -4.67 37.15
C THR A 238 -37.56 -4.74 38.63
N ASN A 239 -37.67 -3.60 39.33
CA ASN A 239 -37.66 -3.51 40.81
C ASN A 239 -38.98 -2.97 41.39
N THR A 240 -40.05 -2.89 40.59
CA THR A 240 -41.31 -2.22 40.97
C THR A 240 -42.25 -3.10 41.81
N GLY A 241 -42.06 -4.41 41.77
CA GLY A 241 -42.96 -5.39 42.38
C GLY A 241 -44.33 -5.52 41.69
N LYS A 242 -44.54 -4.87 40.54
CA LYS A 242 -45.82 -4.89 39.82
C LYS A 242 -45.97 -6.18 39.01
N THR A 243 -47.19 -6.71 38.96
CA THR A 243 -47.53 -7.91 38.18
C THR A 243 -48.33 -7.52 36.94
N VAL A 244 -47.95 -8.07 35.78
CA VAL A 244 -48.62 -7.82 34.50
C VAL A 244 -50.01 -8.45 34.49
N SER A 245 -51.01 -7.71 34.02
CA SER A 245 -52.40 -8.17 33.84
C SER A 245 -52.70 -8.45 32.37
N SER A 246 -52.38 -7.51 31.47
CA SER A 246 -52.56 -7.68 30.02
C SER A 246 -51.58 -6.82 29.24
N MET A 247 -51.30 -7.20 27.99
CA MET A 247 -50.43 -6.44 27.09
C MET A 247 -51.07 -6.27 25.73
N TYR A 248 -50.69 -5.18 25.07
CA TYR A 248 -51.24 -4.79 23.79
C TYR A 248 -50.15 -4.28 22.87
N ILE A 249 -50.29 -4.57 21.57
CA ILE A 249 -49.37 -4.14 20.52
C ILE A 249 -50.12 -3.35 19.44
N THR A 250 -49.43 -2.42 18.79
CA THR A 250 -49.89 -1.71 17.59
C THR A 250 -48.74 -1.57 16.59
N THR A 251 -49.01 -1.76 15.30
CA THR A 251 -48.06 -1.53 14.20
C THR A 251 -48.29 -0.18 13.49
N ASP A 252 -49.30 0.59 13.94
CA ASP A 252 -49.59 1.94 13.46
C ASP A 252 -49.51 2.92 14.64
N SER A 253 -48.48 3.77 14.63
CA SER A 253 -48.26 4.79 15.68
C SER A 253 -49.27 5.94 15.62
N THR A 254 -50.03 6.07 14.52
CA THR A 254 -50.98 7.15 14.29
C THR A 254 -52.44 6.77 14.58
N ALA A 255 -52.77 5.47 14.52
CA ALA A 255 -54.14 4.98 14.74
C ALA A 255 -54.46 4.54 16.18
N TYR A 256 -53.46 4.32 17.05
CA TYR A 256 -53.62 3.82 18.44
C TYR A 256 -54.59 2.63 18.58
N THR A 257 -54.70 1.79 17.55
CA THR A 257 -55.52 0.56 17.59
C THR A 257 -54.72 -0.54 18.27
N TRP A 258 -54.88 -0.65 19.58
CA TRP A 258 -54.22 -1.63 20.43
C TRP A 258 -54.86 -3.03 20.29
N GLN A 259 -54.09 -4.01 19.85
CA GLN A 259 -54.48 -5.43 19.83
C GLN A 259 -53.97 -6.13 21.07
N ALA A 260 -54.81 -6.91 21.74
CA ALA A 260 -54.42 -7.65 22.94
C ALA A 260 -53.69 -8.94 22.56
N GLU A 261 -52.50 -9.14 23.10
CA GLU A 261 -51.66 -10.31 22.79
C GLU A 261 -51.45 -11.20 24.02
N PRO A 262 -51.32 -12.53 23.83
CA PRO A 262 -51.12 -13.46 24.93
C PRO A 262 -49.70 -13.34 25.53
N ILE A 263 -49.60 -13.59 26.83
CA ILE A 263 -48.32 -13.56 27.59
C ILE A 263 -47.75 -14.98 27.63
N ASN A 264 -46.42 -15.12 27.51
CA ASN A 264 -45.71 -16.40 27.53
C ASN A 264 -46.19 -17.40 26.46
N THR A 265 -46.88 -16.91 25.42
CA THR A 265 -47.38 -17.70 24.29
C THR A 265 -47.04 -16.94 23.00
N PRO A 266 -46.55 -17.62 21.95
CA PRO A 266 -46.32 -17.02 20.65
C PRO A 266 -47.57 -16.37 20.03
N PHE A 267 -47.37 -15.26 19.32
CA PHE A 267 -48.35 -14.60 18.46
C PHE A 267 -47.66 -14.07 17.20
N SER A 268 -48.42 -13.63 16.19
CA SER A 268 -47.86 -13.21 14.90
C SER A 268 -48.30 -11.80 14.51
N LEU A 269 -47.36 -10.99 14.05
CA LEU A 269 -47.62 -9.67 13.45
C LEU A 269 -47.37 -9.73 11.95
N THR A 270 -48.19 -9.04 11.15
CA THR A 270 -48.06 -9.01 9.69
C THR A 270 -47.65 -7.61 9.23
N PHE A 271 -46.64 -7.55 8.36
CA PHE A 271 -46.16 -6.30 7.75
C PHE A 271 -46.35 -6.33 6.24
N ASP A 272 -47.08 -5.35 5.70
CA ASP A 272 -47.53 -5.36 4.29
C ASP A 272 -46.54 -4.69 3.31
N SER A 273 -45.54 -3.96 3.82
CA SER A 273 -44.57 -3.25 3.00
C SER A 273 -43.20 -3.16 3.65
N THR A 274 -42.16 -3.12 2.83
CA THR A 274 -40.78 -2.92 3.26
C THR A 274 -40.52 -1.54 3.85
N GLY A 275 -39.41 -1.39 4.57
CA GLY A 275 -38.95 -0.17 5.22
C GLY A 275 -39.31 -0.08 6.69
N LEU A 276 -38.99 1.05 7.30
CA LEU A 276 -39.10 1.29 8.73
C LEU A 276 -40.57 1.42 9.20
N GLN A 277 -41.01 0.50 10.05
CA GLN A 277 -42.37 0.43 10.62
C GLN A 277 -42.36 0.68 12.13
N ASP A 278 -43.46 1.23 12.65
CA ASP A 278 -43.61 1.47 14.09
C ASP A 278 -44.09 0.22 14.82
N LEU A 279 -43.61 0.04 16.05
CA LEU A 279 -44.08 -0.99 16.97
C LEU A 279 -44.35 -0.35 18.34
N GLY A 280 -45.62 -0.10 18.65
CA GLY A 280 -46.06 0.42 19.93
C GLY A 280 -46.52 -0.69 20.86
N ILE A 281 -46.15 -0.62 22.15
CA ILE A 281 -46.47 -1.64 23.15
C ILE A 281 -47.02 -0.98 24.41
N LYS A 282 -48.09 -1.57 24.96
CA LYS A 282 -48.76 -1.12 26.18
C LYS A 282 -48.91 -2.27 27.15
N ILE A 283 -48.48 -2.07 28.39
CA ILE A 283 -48.66 -3.00 29.50
C ILE A 283 -49.69 -2.43 30.48
N VAL A 284 -50.65 -3.24 30.90
CA VAL A 284 -51.56 -2.95 32.00
C VAL A 284 -51.22 -3.90 33.16
N PHE A 285 -51.00 -3.34 34.35
CA PHE A 285 -50.67 -4.09 35.56
C PHE A 285 -51.91 -4.40 36.40
N THR A 286 -51.79 -5.32 37.37
CA THR A 286 -52.90 -5.74 38.24
C THR A 286 -53.46 -4.62 39.12
N ASP A 287 -52.67 -3.57 39.38
CA ASP A 287 -53.10 -2.36 40.10
C ASP A 287 -53.69 -1.28 39.16
N ALA A 288 -54.01 -1.65 37.92
CA ALA A 288 -54.52 -0.80 36.84
C ALA A 288 -53.54 0.28 36.35
N THR A 289 -52.29 0.30 36.81
CA THR A 289 -51.27 1.16 36.18
C THR A 289 -51.01 0.73 34.74
N GLN A 290 -50.74 1.71 33.88
CA GLN A 290 -50.50 1.49 32.46
C GLN A 290 -49.18 2.13 32.08
N MET A 291 -48.38 1.40 31.30
CA MET A 291 -47.11 1.89 30.77
C MET A 291 -47.07 1.65 29.27
N ILE A 292 -46.59 2.63 28.51
CA ILE A 292 -46.50 2.59 27.05
C ILE A 292 -45.08 2.88 26.59
N ALA A 293 -44.61 2.12 25.59
CA ALA A 293 -43.32 2.30 24.94
C ALA A 293 -43.47 2.07 23.43
N HIS A 294 -42.46 2.47 22.65
CA HIS A 294 -42.44 2.23 21.21
C HIS A 294 -41.02 2.01 20.68
N SER A 295 -40.95 1.24 19.59
CA SER A 295 -39.74 0.91 18.85
C SER A 295 -40.03 1.05 17.35
N LYS A 296 -39.00 0.89 16.51
CA LYS A 296 -39.14 0.85 15.05
C LYS A 296 -38.42 -0.36 14.48
N VAL A 297 -39.09 -1.15 13.67
CA VAL A 297 -38.51 -2.33 13.02
C VAL A 297 -38.35 -2.07 11.53
N ASP A 298 -37.23 -2.48 10.95
CA ASP A 298 -37.02 -2.39 9.51
C ASP A 298 -37.51 -3.66 8.82
N ILE A 299 -38.36 -3.50 7.81
CA ILE A 299 -39.02 -4.61 7.13
C ILE A 299 -38.35 -4.82 5.76
N TYR A 300 -37.80 -6.01 5.55
CA TYR A 300 -37.21 -6.46 4.30
C TYR A 300 -38.18 -7.33 3.52
N THR A 301 -38.00 -7.43 2.21
CA THR A 301 -38.76 -8.39 1.41
C THR A 301 -38.45 -9.80 1.90
N ASN A 302 -39.48 -10.61 2.17
CA ASN A 302 -39.29 -12.01 2.54
C ASN A 302 -38.71 -12.79 1.34
N PRO A 303 -37.46 -13.28 1.40
CA PRO A 303 -36.89 -14.06 0.29
C PRO A 303 -37.62 -15.40 0.09
N ASN A 304 -38.22 -15.96 1.15
CA ASN A 304 -38.89 -17.25 1.13
C ASN A 304 -40.32 -17.17 0.52
N GLY A 305 -40.91 -15.98 0.41
CA GLY A 305 -42.26 -15.81 -0.14
C GLY A 305 -42.43 -16.20 -1.61
N SER A 306 -41.32 -16.31 -2.36
CA SER A 306 -41.30 -16.77 -3.75
C SER A 306 -40.60 -18.12 -3.99
N GLU A 307 -39.95 -18.71 -2.98
CA GLU A 307 -39.08 -19.89 -3.18
C GLU A 307 -39.35 -21.09 -2.25
N GLU A 308 -40.11 -20.92 -1.15
CA GLU A 308 -40.32 -22.01 -0.17
C GLU A 308 -41.20 -23.18 -0.66
N GLU A 309 -41.78 -23.12 -1.85
CA GLU A 309 -42.45 -24.30 -2.46
C GLU A 309 -41.47 -25.35 -3.01
N SER A 310 -40.15 -25.10 -3.03
CA SER A 310 -39.18 -26.00 -3.68
C SER A 310 -38.22 -26.77 -2.76
N VAL A 311 -38.10 -26.45 -1.46
CA VAL A 311 -36.98 -26.98 -0.64
C VAL A 311 -37.38 -28.00 0.43
N LYS A 312 -38.66 -28.27 0.69
CA LYS A 312 -39.06 -29.24 1.74
C LYS A 312 -39.13 -30.72 1.33
N GLU A 313 -38.63 -31.11 0.15
CA GLU A 313 -38.72 -32.53 -0.29
C GLU A 313 -37.40 -33.31 -0.43
N ASN A 314 -36.22 -32.74 -0.17
CA ASN A 314 -34.96 -33.44 -0.48
C ASN A 314 -34.02 -33.73 0.70
N GLN A 315 -34.54 -33.89 1.92
CA GLN A 315 -33.83 -34.66 2.94
C GLN A 315 -34.11 -36.16 2.76
N GLY A 316 -33.48 -36.75 1.75
CA GLY A 316 -33.60 -38.18 1.55
C GLY A 316 -33.06 -38.67 0.22
N LYS A 317 -31.78 -39.03 0.22
CA LYS A 317 -31.14 -39.94 -0.76
C LYS A 317 -31.11 -39.41 -2.20
N GLY A 318 -29.90 -39.00 -2.62
CA GLY A 318 -29.42 -38.90 -4.00
C GLY A 318 -30.50 -38.88 -5.09
N LYS A 319 -31.00 -37.69 -5.42
CA LYS A 319 -31.69 -37.44 -6.68
C LYS A 319 -31.30 -36.06 -7.22
N VAL A 320 -30.74 -36.10 -8.43
CA VAL A 320 -30.44 -34.96 -9.31
C VAL A 320 -31.73 -34.18 -9.56
N ASN A 321 -31.72 -32.87 -9.33
CA ASN A 321 -32.85 -31.99 -9.65
C ASN A 321 -32.43 -31.06 -10.81
N PRO A 322 -32.84 -31.30 -12.06
CA PRO A 322 -32.57 -30.39 -13.15
C PRO A 322 -33.44 -29.13 -12.99
N LEU A 323 -32.84 -27.96 -12.81
CA LEU A 323 -33.56 -26.70 -12.95
C LEU A 323 -33.90 -26.51 -14.45
N TYR A 324 -35.19 -26.66 -14.77
CA TYR A 324 -35.72 -26.50 -16.13
C TYR A 324 -35.71 -25.01 -16.55
N GLY A 325 -34.74 -24.62 -17.38
CA GLY A 325 -34.84 -23.41 -18.18
C GLY A 325 -35.94 -23.56 -19.23
N ASN A 326 -37.10 -22.94 -19.02
CA ASN A 326 -38.20 -22.90 -20.00
C ASN A 326 -37.88 -21.89 -21.12
N GLY A 327 -36.95 -22.24 -22.01
CA GLY A 327 -36.66 -21.48 -23.22
C GLY A 327 -36.07 -22.40 -24.30
N PRO A 328 -36.60 -22.40 -25.53
CA PRO A 328 -36.01 -23.20 -26.60
C PRO A 328 -34.63 -22.63 -26.98
N GLY A 329 -33.56 -23.29 -26.55
CA GLY A 329 -32.18 -22.94 -26.89
C GLY A 329 -31.23 -22.66 -25.72
N GLN A 330 -31.66 -22.78 -24.47
CA GLN A 330 -30.76 -22.72 -23.31
C GLN A 330 -30.51 -24.13 -22.76
N GLY A 331 -29.23 -24.50 -22.65
CA GLY A 331 -28.79 -25.80 -22.13
C GLY A 331 -29.31 -26.04 -20.72
N ILE A 332 -29.50 -27.32 -20.37
CA ILE A 332 -29.86 -27.74 -19.03
C ILE A 332 -28.61 -27.52 -18.15
N PHE A 333 -28.61 -26.50 -17.31
CA PHE A 333 -27.58 -26.39 -16.26
C PHE A 333 -27.88 -27.42 -15.17
N LEU A 334 -26.98 -28.40 -14.99
CA LEU A 334 -27.07 -29.40 -13.94
C LEU A 334 -26.21 -28.93 -12.76
N TYR A 335 -26.86 -28.35 -11.76
CA TYR A 335 -26.27 -28.05 -10.46
C TYR A 335 -26.58 -29.17 -9.48
N TYR A 336 -25.61 -29.58 -8.68
CA TYR A 336 -25.87 -30.37 -7.49
C TYR A 336 -24.90 -30.04 -6.37
N ASP A 337 -25.44 -30.02 -5.15
CA ASP A 337 -24.72 -29.69 -3.93
C ASP A 337 -24.65 -30.92 -3.04
N TRP A 338 -23.56 -31.08 -2.29
CA TRP A 338 -23.50 -32.05 -1.20
C TRP A 338 -22.61 -31.58 -0.06
N GLN A 339 -22.92 -32.07 1.13
CA GLN A 339 -22.09 -31.85 2.30
C GLN A 339 -20.93 -32.85 2.28
N LEU A 340 -19.71 -32.33 2.39
CA LEU A 340 -18.47 -33.08 2.50
C LEU A 340 -17.97 -33.04 3.95
N ILE A 341 -17.40 -34.15 4.41
CA ILE A 341 -16.77 -34.29 5.73
C ILE A 341 -15.35 -34.74 5.48
N ALA A 342 -14.36 -34.13 6.14
CA ALA A 342 -12.96 -34.50 5.98
C ALA A 342 -12.70 -35.92 6.49
N ASP A 343 -11.91 -36.70 5.76
CA ASP A 343 -11.49 -38.06 6.17
C ASP A 343 -10.37 -38.05 7.22
N LYS A 344 -9.77 -36.88 7.48
CA LYS A 344 -8.61 -36.68 8.34
C LYS A 344 -8.87 -35.50 9.29
N ALA A 345 -8.54 -35.71 10.57
CA ALA A 345 -8.69 -34.69 11.61
C ALA A 345 -7.38 -33.92 11.84
N TYR A 346 -7.49 -32.61 12.05
CA TYR A 346 -6.39 -31.76 12.55
C TYR A 346 -6.67 -31.37 14.00
N LEU A 347 -5.71 -31.62 14.89
CA LEU A 347 -5.86 -31.45 16.34
C LEU A 347 -7.10 -32.15 16.93
N GLY A 348 -7.48 -33.30 16.35
CA GLY A 348 -8.59 -34.13 16.82
C GLY A 348 -9.99 -33.65 16.40
N GLN A 349 -10.09 -32.68 15.48
CA GLN A 349 -11.36 -32.24 14.89
C GLN A 349 -11.30 -32.35 13.36
N GLU A 350 -12.40 -32.80 12.77
CA GLU A 350 -12.64 -32.85 11.32
C GLU A 350 -13.39 -31.58 10.89
N ASP A 351 -13.13 -31.11 9.67
CA ASP A 351 -13.91 -30.03 9.07
C ASP A 351 -15.00 -30.59 8.16
N THR A 352 -15.99 -29.76 7.86
CA THR A 352 -17.08 -30.03 6.94
C THR A 352 -17.29 -28.85 6.01
N GLY A 353 -17.78 -29.09 4.80
CA GLY A 353 -18.07 -28.02 3.86
C GLY A 353 -19.15 -28.40 2.87
N LEU A 354 -19.61 -27.42 2.12
CA LEU A 354 -20.53 -27.63 1.01
C LEU A 354 -19.74 -27.60 -0.29
N VAL A 355 -19.94 -28.63 -1.11
CA VAL A 355 -19.37 -28.65 -2.46
C VAL A 355 -20.49 -28.47 -3.46
N THR A 356 -20.28 -27.53 -4.39
CA THR A 356 -21.19 -27.27 -5.50
C THR A 356 -20.53 -27.64 -6.81
N VAL A 357 -21.23 -28.38 -7.67
CA VAL A 357 -20.76 -28.72 -9.01
C VAL A 357 -21.67 -28.10 -10.06
N GLN A 358 -21.05 -27.38 -10.98
CA GLN A 358 -21.64 -26.91 -12.23
C GLN A 358 -20.95 -27.65 -13.38
N LEU A 359 -21.71 -28.52 -14.06
CA LEU A 359 -21.20 -29.14 -15.28
C LEU A 359 -21.17 -28.14 -16.44
N SER A 360 -20.23 -28.32 -17.36
CA SER A 360 -20.15 -27.45 -18.53
C SER A 360 -21.47 -27.46 -19.33
N VAL A 361 -21.82 -26.33 -19.95
CA VAL A 361 -22.95 -26.20 -20.89
C VAL A 361 -22.87 -27.17 -22.07
N HIS A 362 -21.67 -27.65 -22.39
CA HIS A 362 -21.42 -28.64 -23.43
C HIS A 362 -21.30 -30.08 -22.87
N ASN A 363 -21.25 -30.25 -21.54
CA ASN A 363 -21.22 -31.55 -20.91
C ASN A 363 -22.63 -32.18 -20.89
N THR A 364 -22.85 -33.11 -21.82
CA THR A 364 -24.12 -33.87 -21.95
C THR A 364 -24.11 -35.21 -21.20
N SER A 365 -23.01 -35.56 -20.52
CA SER A 365 -22.84 -36.86 -19.88
C SER A 365 -23.54 -36.99 -18.53
N GLY A 366 -23.84 -35.86 -17.88
CA GLY A 366 -24.42 -35.81 -16.53
C GLY A 366 -23.42 -36.15 -15.40
N HIS A 367 -22.13 -36.28 -15.73
CA HIS A 367 -21.05 -36.57 -14.80
C HIS A 367 -19.82 -35.71 -15.12
N ILE A 368 -18.91 -35.53 -14.15
CA ILE A 368 -17.67 -34.75 -14.33
C ILE A 368 -16.78 -35.38 -15.42
N GLN A 369 -16.32 -34.57 -16.36
CA GLN A 369 -15.44 -34.88 -17.50
C GLN A 369 -14.14 -34.08 -17.47
N LYS A 370 -14.20 -32.78 -17.15
CA LYS A 370 -13.06 -31.86 -17.15
C LYS A 370 -13.09 -30.99 -15.88
N PRO A 371 -12.68 -31.53 -14.71
CA PRO A 371 -12.85 -30.84 -13.44
C PRO A 371 -11.92 -29.64 -13.28
N LEU A 372 -12.51 -28.51 -12.90
CA LEU A 372 -11.86 -27.30 -12.40
C LEU A 372 -12.34 -27.04 -10.97
N ILE A 373 -11.46 -27.23 -10.00
CA ILE A 373 -11.78 -27.12 -8.57
C ILE A 373 -11.36 -25.74 -8.08
N PHE A 374 -12.32 -24.94 -7.61
CA PHE A 374 -12.11 -23.68 -6.92
C PHE A 374 -12.19 -23.88 -5.41
N ILE A 375 -11.20 -23.37 -4.69
CA ILE A 375 -11.11 -23.43 -3.24
C ILE A 375 -11.29 -22.03 -2.69
N GLU A 376 -12.33 -21.89 -1.86
CA GLU A 376 -12.67 -20.65 -1.17
C GLU A 376 -11.51 -20.11 -0.31
N GLY A 377 -11.51 -18.78 -0.16
CA GLY A 377 -10.58 -18.07 0.68
C GLY A 377 -11.00 -18.00 2.15
N PHE A 378 -10.51 -16.97 2.83
CA PHE A 378 -10.94 -16.63 4.18
C PHE A 378 -12.36 -16.05 4.12
N ASP A 379 -13.32 -16.73 4.75
CA ASP A 379 -14.72 -16.30 4.82
C ASP A 379 -15.21 -16.30 6.29
N PRO A 380 -15.51 -15.13 6.88
CA PRO A 380 -16.01 -15.00 8.23
C PRO A 380 -17.54 -15.22 8.35
N THR A 381 -18.26 -15.50 7.26
CA THR A 381 -19.72 -15.70 7.25
C THR A 381 -20.14 -17.10 7.74
N THR A 382 -19.75 -17.45 8.96
CA THR A 382 -20.16 -18.74 9.56
C THR A 382 -21.69 -18.82 9.77
N GLY A 383 -22.31 -19.92 9.33
CA GLY A 383 -23.65 -20.32 9.75
C GLY A 383 -24.84 -19.61 9.10
N VAL A 384 -24.64 -18.74 8.11
CA VAL A 384 -25.74 -18.24 7.27
C VAL A 384 -25.93 -19.23 6.13
N GLY A 385 -27.09 -19.88 6.06
CA GLY A 385 -27.43 -20.78 4.96
C GLY A 385 -27.44 -20.02 3.64
N HIS A 386 -26.29 -19.96 2.97
CA HIS A 386 -26.20 -19.38 1.66
C HIS A 386 -26.97 -20.26 0.69
N ASN A 387 -27.93 -19.65 0.00
CA ASN A 387 -28.55 -20.23 -1.18
C ASN A 387 -27.47 -20.21 -2.28
N MET A 388 -26.62 -21.24 -2.33
CA MET A 388 -25.31 -21.26 -3.02
C MET A 388 -25.39 -21.24 -4.54
N GLY A 389 -26.58 -21.51 -5.10
CA GLY A 389 -26.87 -21.15 -6.49
C GLY A 389 -26.64 -19.67 -6.78
N TYR A 390 -26.85 -18.80 -5.80
CA TYR A 390 -26.64 -17.34 -5.91
C TYR A 390 -25.15 -16.96 -5.94
N TYR A 391 -24.28 -17.63 -5.17
CA TYR A 391 -22.84 -17.34 -5.12
C TYR A 391 -22.12 -17.81 -6.38
N LEU A 392 -22.40 -19.01 -6.91
CA LEU A 392 -21.84 -19.37 -8.23
C LEU A 392 -22.37 -18.44 -9.33
N THR A 393 -23.65 -18.03 -9.30
CA THR A 393 -24.16 -17.02 -10.25
C THR A 393 -23.67 -15.58 -10.00
N GLN A 394 -22.88 -15.30 -8.95
CA GLN A 394 -22.28 -13.98 -8.68
C GLN A 394 -20.75 -13.96 -8.71
N LEU A 395 -20.10 -15.02 -8.24
CA LEU A 395 -18.66 -15.28 -8.38
C LEU A 395 -18.27 -15.24 -9.85
N ILE A 396 -19.14 -15.72 -10.74
CA ILE A 396 -18.88 -15.92 -12.15
C ILE A 396 -19.14 -14.68 -13.02
N PRO A 397 -20.20 -13.86 -12.81
CA PRO A 397 -20.41 -12.65 -13.61
C PRO A 397 -19.70 -11.39 -13.13
N ASN A 398 -19.29 -11.31 -11.85
CA ASN A 398 -18.59 -10.13 -11.33
C ASN A 398 -17.09 -10.10 -11.69
N ILE A 399 -16.61 -11.10 -12.45
CA ILE A 399 -15.24 -11.24 -12.94
C ILE A 399 -14.90 -10.22 -14.07
N THR A 400 -15.87 -9.39 -14.50
CA THR A 400 -15.64 -8.36 -15.53
C THR A 400 -15.42 -6.97 -14.96
N HIS A 401 -14.17 -6.51 -15.05
CA HIS A 401 -13.67 -5.14 -15.29
C HIS A 401 -14.58 -3.90 -15.07
N ASP A 402 -14.03 -2.93 -14.32
CA ASP A 402 -14.48 -1.54 -14.04
C ASP A 402 -15.86 -1.38 -13.38
N GLN A 403 -15.84 -1.50 -12.05
CA GLN A 403 -16.97 -1.38 -11.13
C GLN A 403 -17.66 0.01 -11.13
N ASN A 404 -17.17 1.00 -11.88
CA ASN A 404 -17.87 2.29 -12.01
C ASN A 404 -19.12 2.24 -12.90
N THR A 405 -19.42 1.09 -13.54
CA THR A 405 -20.54 1.00 -14.51
C THR A 405 -21.46 -0.21 -14.32
N TYR A 406 -21.20 -1.12 -13.38
CA TYR A 406 -22.08 -2.26 -13.14
C TYR A 406 -23.35 -1.81 -12.38
N ASN A 407 -24.49 -1.92 -13.06
CA ASN A 407 -25.80 -1.74 -12.47
C ASN A 407 -26.48 -3.12 -12.37
N PRO A 408 -26.69 -3.67 -11.16
CA PRO A 408 -27.33 -4.98 -10.99
C PRO A 408 -28.78 -5.02 -11.53
N LEU A 409 -29.39 -3.86 -11.79
CA LEU A 409 -30.72 -3.74 -12.38
C LEU A 409 -30.72 -3.75 -13.93
N ASN A 410 -29.54 -3.76 -14.58
CA ASN A 410 -29.45 -3.80 -16.04
C ASN A 410 -28.12 -4.44 -16.52
N PRO A 411 -27.99 -5.79 -16.48
CA PRO A 411 -26.80 -6.48 -16.94
C PRO A 411 -26.59 -6.24 -18.44
N ASN A 412 -25.41 -5.77 -18.84
CA ASN A 412 -25.07 -5.63 -20.25
C ASN A 412 -24.74 -7.03 -20.83
N PRO A 413 -25.53 -7.56 -21.79
CA PRO A 413 -25.35 -8.92 -22.32
C PRO A 413 -24.09 -9.10 -23.20
N SER A 414 -23.19 -8.11 -23.24
CA SER A 414 -21.96 -8.12 -24.04
C SER A 414 -20.70 -8.43 -23.21
N LEU A 415 -20.83 -8.65 -21.90
CA LEU A 415 -19.70 -8.87 -20.99
C LEU A 415 -19.42 -10.38 -20.87
N ILE A 416 -18.27 -10.79 -21.41
CA ILE A 416 -17.73 -12.15 -21.26
C ILE A 416 -17.05 -12.22 -19.89
N THR A 417 -17.45 -13.18 -19.08
CA THR A 417 -16.91 -13.36 -17.72
C THR A 417 -15.99 -14.58 -17.71
N LEU A 418 -15.02 -14.66 -16.78
CA LEU A 418 -14.06 -15.77 -16.75
C LEU A 418 -14.77 -17.13 -16.77
N ASN A 419 -15.88 -17.29 -16.06
CA ASN A 419 -16.62 -18.55 -16.15
C ASN A 419 -17.46 -18.70 -17.42
N ASN A 420 -17.95 -17.64 -18.06
CA ASN A 420 -18.46 -17.79 -19.42
C ASN A 420 -17.35 -18.34 -20.34
N GLU A 421 -16.09 -17.94 -20.18
CA GLU A 421 -14.98 -18.50 -20.96
C GLU A 421 -14.65 -19.95 -20.54
N LEU A 422 -14.51 -20.24 -19.24
CA LEU A 422 -14.13 -21.56 -18.75
C LEU A 422 -15.19 -22.64 -18.99
N ASP A 423 -16.47 -22.31 -18.76
CA ASP A 423 -17.61 -23.22 -18.94
C ASP A 423 -17.99 -23.34 -20.42
N SER A 424 -18.12 -22.22 -21.14
CA SER A 424 -18.67 -22.20 -22.50
C SER A 424 -17.64 -22.21 -23.63
N THR A 425 -16.38 -21.86 -23.38
CA THR A 425 -15.32 -21.93 -24.41
C THR A 425 -14.40 -23.14 -24.19
N ASP A 426 -14.06 -23.44 -22.94
CA ASP A 426 -13.10 -24.50 -22.60
C ASP A 426 -13.71 -25.79 -22.04
N ASP A 427 -15.03 -25.86 -21.91
CA ASP A 427 -15.78 -27.05 -21.48
C ASP A 427 -15.39 -27.58 -20.07
N TYR A 428 -15.04 -26.72 -19.12
CA TYR A 428 -14.75 -27.13 -17.73
C TYR A 428 -16.02 -27.40 -16.92
N ASP A 429 -15.97 -28.46 -16.12
CA ASP A 429 -16.91 -28.69 -15.02
C ASP A 429 -16.36 -28.01 -13.77
N VAL A 430 -17.04 -26.95 -13.34
CA VAL A 430 -16.63 -26.12 -12.20
C VAL A 430 -17.10 -26.77 -10.90
N ILE A 431 -16.17 -26.93 -9.96
CA ILE A 431 -16.40 -27.53 -8.65
C ILE A 431 -15.94 -26.51 -7.61
N TYR A 432 -16.86 -25.95 -6.83
CA TYR A 432 -16.53 -24.97 -5.79
C TYR A 432 -16.71 -25.59 -4.41
N ILE A 433 -15.74 -25.42 -3.52
CA ILE A 433 -15.87 -25.80 -2.11
C ILE A 433 -15.99 -24.57 -1.23
N SER A 434 -17.06 -24.54 -0.44
CA SER A 434 -17.26 -23.58 0.64
C SER A 434 -17.10 -24.27 1.99
N PHE A 435 -16.28 -23.70 2.86
CA PHE A 435 -16.02 -24.25 4.19
C PHE A 435 -17.17 -23.91 5.14
N ASN A 436 -17.56 -24.85 6.00
CA ASN A 436 -18.52 -24.51 7.06
C ASN A 436 -17.92 -23.50 8.05
N ASN A 437 -16.60 -23.51 8.21
CA ASN A 437 -15.83 -22.50 8.93
C ASN A 437 -14.58 -22.08 8.15
N GLY A 438 -14.73 -21.11 7.24
CA GLY A 438 -13.62 -20.53 6.48
C GLY A 438 -12.54 -19.80 7.31
N MET A 439 -12.72 -19.70 8.63
CA MET A 439 -11.74 -19.09 9.54
C MET A 439 -10.94 -20.11 10.37
N ASP A 440 -11.21 -21.41 10.22
CA ASP A 440 -10.51 -22.48 10.95
C ASP A 440 -9.05 -22.65 10.52
N TYR A 441 -8.31 -23.54 11.18
CA TYR A 441 -6.93 -23.88 10.85
C TYR A 441 -6.77 -24.21 9.36
N ILE A 442 -5.75 -23.64 8.72
CA ILE A 442 -5.50 -23.86 7.29
C ILE A 442 -5.29 -25.35 6.98
N GLU A 443 -4.62 -26.07 7.87
CA GLU A 443 -4.36 -27.51 7.74
C GLU A 443 -5.66 -28.32 7.83
N ARG A 444 -6.62 -27.88 8.65
CA ARG A 444 -7.92 -28.56 8.77
C ARG A 444 -8.76 -28.38 7.51
N ASN A 445 -8.81 -27.16 6.99
CA ASN A 445 -9.47 -26.87 5.73
C ASN A 445 -8.78 -27.60 4.56
N ALA A 446 -7.46 -27.76 4.61
CA ALA A 446 -6.70 -28.54 3.63
C ALA A 446 -7.10 -30.02 3.61
N TYR A 447 -7.33 -30.64 4.76
CA TYR A 447 -7.78 -32.04 4.83
C TYR A 447 -9.19 -32.26 4.22
N LEU A 448 -10.06 -31.26 4.31
CA LEU A 448 -11.33 -31.29 3.59
C LEU A 448 -11.12 -31.23 2.07
N VAL A 449 -10.18 -30.39 1.59
CA VAL A 449 -9.81 -30.31 0.17
C VAL A 449 -9.18 -31.62 -0.33
N GLU A 450 -8.34 -32.28 0.46
CA GLU A 450 -7.80 -33.61 0.12
C GLU A 450 -8.95 -34.60 -0.13
N THR A 451 -9.94 -34.59 0.76
CA THR A 451 -11.13 -35.45 0.67
C THR A 451 -11.94 -35.13 -0.60
N LEU A 452 -12.09 -33.85 -0.94
CA LEU A 452 -12.74 -33.42 -2.19
C LEU A 452 -12.01 -33.96 -3.42
N ILE A 453 -10.68 -33.78 -3.48
CA ILE A 453 -9.88 -34.21 -4.63
C ILE A 453 -9.97 -35.74 -4.80
N GLN A 454 -9.90 -36.50 -3.69
CA GLN A 454 -10.07 -37.95 -3.73
C GLN A 454 -11.47 -38.35 -4.22
N GLN A 455 -12.52 -37.65 -3.78
CA GLN A 455 -13.89 -37.91 -4.22
C GLN A 455 -14.08 -37.62 -5.72
N VAL A 456 -13.53 -36.51 -6.23
CA VAL A 456 -13.53 -36.17 -7.66
C VAL A 456 -12.78 -37.23 -8.47
N ASN A 457 -11.62 -37.68 -7.98
CA ASN A 457 -10.84 -38.74 -8.65
C ASN A 457 -11.56 -40.09 -8.65
N ALA A 458 -12.27 -40.43 -7.57
CA ALA A 458 -13.10 -41.64 -7.51
C ALA A 458 -14.23 -41.61 -8.56
N TRP A 459 -14.89 -40.46 -8.73
CA TRP A 459 -15.91 -40.29 -9.77
C TRP A 459 -15.30 -40.38 -11.17
N LYS A 460 -14.17 -39.72 -11.43
CA LYS A 460 -13.47 -39.85 -12.71
C LYS A 460 -13.16 -41.31 -13.04
N ALA A 461 -12.61 -42.06 -12.07
CA ALA A 461 -12.31 -43.47 -12.23
C ALA A 461 -13.57 -44.31 -12.52
N GLN A 462 -14.67 -44.04 -11.82
CA GLN A 462 -15.96 -44.72 -12.02
C GLN A 462 -16.50 -44.53 -13.45
N TYR A 463 -16.33 -43.34 -14.03
CA TYR A 463 -16.83 -43.00 -15.36
C TYR A 463 -15.79 -43.14 -16.49
N GLY A 464 -14.59 -43.65 -16.18
CA GLY A 464 -13.51 -43.84 -17.16
C GLY A 464 -12.89 -42.54 -17.67
N VAL A 465 -13.00 -41.45 -16.90
CA VAL A 465 -12.46 -40.13 -17.22
C VAL A 465 -11.00 -40.07 -16.83
N THR A 466 -10.14 -39.70 -17.79
CA THR A 466 -8.68 -39.61 -17.58
C THR A 466 -8.16 -38.19 -17.45
N THR A 467 -9.02 -37.19 -17.64
CA THR A 467 -8.66 -35.77 -17.54
C THR A 467 -8.21 -35.45 -16.12
N GLN A 468 -7.04 -34.83 -15.99
CA GLN A 468 -6.51 -34.39 -14.69
C GLN A 468 -7.20 -33.12 -14.21
N ASN A 469 -7.26 -32.95 -12.89
CA ASN A 469 -7.83 -31.77 -12.23
C ASN A 469 -7.00 -30.52 -12.54
N VAL A 470 -7.68 -29.39 -12.63
CA VAL A 470 -7.09 -28.07 -12.40
C VAL A 470 -7.60 -27.59 -11.04
N VAL A 471 -6.72 -27.10 -10.19
CA VAL A 471 -7.06 -26.57 -8.87
C VAL A 471 -6.72 -25.09 -8.84
N VAL A 472 -7.68 -24.25 -8.49
CA VAL A 472 -7.53 -22.82 -8.28
C VAL A 472 -7.83 -22.55 -6.82
N GLY A 473 -6.87 -21.96 -6.11
CA GLY A 473 -7.11 -21.46 -4.77
C GLY A 473 -7.16 -19.94 -4.80
N GLU A 474 -8.23 -19.37 -4.25
CA GLU A 474 -8.42 -17.93 -4.15
C GLU A 474 -8.03 -17.45 -2.76
N SER A 475 -7.19 -16.43 -2.66
CA SER A 475 -6.74 -15.88 -1.37
C SER A 475 -6.14 -16.99 -0.50
N MET A 476 -6.56 -17.10 0.77
CA MET A 476 -6.20 -18.21 1.66
C MET A 476 -6.42 -19.59 1.03
N GLY A 477 -7.40 -19.75 0.14
CA GLY A 477 -7.65 -20.97 -0.61
C GLY A 477 -6.45 -21.44 -1.43
N ALA A 478 -5.58 -20.53 -1.89
CA ALA A 478 -4.31 -20.86 -2.53
C ALA A 478 -3.31 -21.52 -1.57
N VAL A 479 -3.30 -21.08 -0.30
CA VAL A 479 -2.44 -21.65 0.74
C VAL A 479 -2.98 -23.02 1.18
N ILE A 480 -4.32 -23.14 1.31
CA ILE A 480 -5.02 -24.41 1.54
C ILE A 480 -4.73 -25.41 0.42
N ALA A 481 -4.85 -25.00 -0.84
CA ALA A 481 -4.59 -25.83 -2.01
C ALA A 481 -3.14 -26.33 -2.05
N ARG A 482 -2.18 -25.43 -1.81
CA ARG A 482 -0.76 -25.76 -1.71
C ARG A 482 -0.53 -26.81 -0.62
N TYR A 483 -1.09 -26.61 0.56
CA TYR A 483 -0.95 -27.54 1.68
C TYR A 483 -1.54 -28.92 1.33
N ALA A 484 -2.79 -28.97 0.85
CA ALA A 484 -3.50 -30.21 0.54
C ALA A 484 -2.79 -31.02 -0.54
N LEU A 485 -2.43 -30.40 -1.67
CA LEU A 485 -1.71 -31.07 -2.76
C LEU A 485 -0.37 -31.62 -2.28
N ARG A 486 0.37 -30.81 -1.49
CA ARG A 486 1.68 -31.21 -1.00
C ARG A 486 1.61 -32.31 0.06
N ASP A 487 0.66 -32.27 0.98
CA ASP A 487 0.46 -33.33 1.96
C ASP A 487 0.10 -34.66 1.28
N MET A 488 -0.77 -34.62 0.25
CA MET A 488 -1.10 -35.79 -0.56
C MET A 488 0.15 -36.41 -1.20
N GLU A 489 1.03 -35.61 -1.80
CA GLU A 489 2.30 -36.09 -2.40
C GLU A 489 3.23 -36.73 -1.35
N LEU A 490 3.42 -36.06 -0.20
CA LEU A 490 4.27 -36.54 0.87
C LEU A 490 3.76 -37.86 1.48
N ASN A 491 2.45 -38.09 1.42
CA ASN A 491 1.79 -39.32 1.85
C ASN A 491 1.59 -40.36 0.73
N GLY A 492 2.12 -40.11 -0.49
CA GLY A 492 2.04 -41.04 -1.61
C GLY A 492 0.64 -41.19 -2.22
N ILE A 493 -0.22 -40.18 -2.04
CA ILE A 493 -1.59 -40.12 -2.57
C ILE A 493 -1.55 -39.34 -3.89
N ASN A 494 -1.88 -40.00 -5.00
CA ASN A 494 -1.96 -39.34 -6.30
C ASN A 494 -3.22 -38.46 -6.39
N HIS A 495 -3.03 -37.14 -6.34
CA HIS A 495 -4.10 -36.14 -6.42
C HIS A 495 -4.66 -35.94 -7.85
N GLN A 496 -4.02 -36.51 -8.88
CA GLN A 496 -4.42 -36.40 -10.30
C GLN A 496 -4.65 -34.96 -10.77
N THR A 497 -3.88 -34.01 -10.26
CA THR A 497 -3.91 -32.59 -10.65
C THR A 497 -2.77 -32.33 -11.60
N ARG A 498 -3.02 -31.58 -12.68
CA ARG A 498 -1.97 -31.18 -13.64
C ARG A 498 -1.51 -29.75 -13.45
N LEU A 499 -2.36 -28.90 -12.89
CA LEU A 499 -2.15 -27.46 -12.76
C LEU A 499 -2.78 -26.97 -11.45
N PHE A 500 -1.96 -26.31 -10.64
CA PHE A 500 -2.37 -25.53 -9.50
C PHE A 500 -2.19 -24.03 -9.81
N ILE A 501 -3.24 -23.24 -9.58
CA ILE A 501 -3.24 -21.79 -9.76
C ILE A 501 -3.48 -21.13 -8.39
N SER A 502 -2.50 -20.37 -7.93
CA SER A 502 -2.60 -19.52 -6.74
C SER A 502 -3.09 -18.13 -7.17
N HIS A 503 -4.35 -17.77 -6.89
CA HIS A 503 -4.86 -16.41 -7.18
C HIS A 503 -4.86 -15.55 -5.93
N ASP A 504 -4.02 -14.53 -5.96
CA ASP A 504 -3.70 -13.59 -4.89
C ASP A 504 -3.48 -14.25 -3.53
N GLY A 505 -2.82 -15.41 -3.56
CA GLY A 505 -2.64 -16.28 -2.42
C GLY A 505 -1.60 -15.75 -1.45
N PRO A 506 -1.90 -15.52 -0.16
CA PRO A 506 -0.94 -15.01 0.82
C PRO A 506 0.08 -16.09 1.23
N GLN A 507 0.95 -16.52 0.31
CA GLN A 507 1.91 -17.61 0.52
C GLN A 507 2.87 -17.34 1.69
N TYR A 508 3.25 -16.08 1.89
CA TYR A 508 4.02 -15.61 3.06
C TYR A 508 3.16 -14.82 4.06
N GLY A 509 1.84 -14.87 3.96
CA GLY A 509 0.91 -14.16 4.83
C GLY A 509 0.27 -12.91 4.22
N ALA A 510 -0.73 -12.41 4.94
CA ALA A 510 -1.54 -11.25 4.61
C ALA A 510 -1.32 -10.13 5.63
N ASN A 511 -1.79 -8.93 5.29
CA ASN A 511 -1.68 -7.73 6.09
C ASN A 511 -3.06 -7.15 6.39
N VAL A 512 -3.32 -6.91 7.68
CA VAL A 512 -4.34 -5.97 8.13
C VAL A 512 -3.58 -4.90 8.92
N PRO A 513 -3.72 -3.60 8.60
CA PRO A 513 -2.95 -2.57 9.26
C PRO A 513 -3.02 -2.67 10.78
N VAL A 514 -1.87 -2.65 11.44
CA VAL A 514 -1.77 -2.87 12.89
C VAL A 514 -2.65 -1.87 13.64
N GLY A 515 -2.75 -0.62 13.18
CA GLY A 515 -3.64 0.36 13.79
C GLY A 515 -5.13 -0.01 13.74
N TYR A 516 -5.60 -0.75 12.73
CA TYR A 516 -6.96 -1.31 12.72
C TYR A 516 -7.10 -2.50 13.69
N GLN A 517 -6.07 -3.35 13.82
CA GLN A 517 -6.07 -4.42 14.84
C GLN A 517 -6.22 -3.84 16.25
N LEU A 518 -5.52 -2.75 16.56
CA LEU A 518 -5.59 -2.07 17.85
C LEU A 518 -6.94 -1.41 18.08
N LEU A 519 -7.59 -0.88 17.03
CA LEU A 519 -8.95 -0.34 17.13
C LEU A 519 -9.96 -1.41 17.55
N VAL A 520 -9.91 -2.61 16.94
CA VAL A 520 -10.79 -3.74 17.29
C VAL A 520 -10.60 -4.12 18.76
N GLN A 521 -9.36 -4.38 19.14
CA GLN A 521 -9.03 -4.83 20.50
C GLN A 521 -9.40 -3.79 21.55
N HIS A 522 -9.08 -2.52 21.30
CA HIS A 522 -9.40 -1.44 22.24
C HIS A 522 -10.92 -1.28 22.44
N LEU A 523 -11.72 -1.40 21.37
CA LEU A 523 -13.18 -1.28 21.48
C LEU A 523 -13.85 -2.52 22.09
N ALA A 524 -13.36 -3.72 21.78
CA ALA A 524 -13.90 -4.96 22.33
C ALA A 524 -13.64 -5.07 23.83
N GLU A 525 -12.44 -4.70 24.27
CA GLU A 525 -12.04 -4.74 25.69
C GLU A 525 -12.41 -3.48 26.47
N PHE A 526 -13.01 -2.46 25.83
CA PHE A 526 -13.37 -1.22 26.49
C PHE A 526 -14.38 -1.48 27.62
N GLN A 527 -14.06 -0.97 28.81
CA GLN A 527 -14.91 -1.05 29.98
C GLN A 527 -15.11 0.34 30.58
N ILE A 528 -16.35 0.67 30.92
CA ILE A 528 -16.65 1.79 31.79
C ILE A 528 -16.58 1.30 33.22
N ILE A 529 -15.64 1.85 33.99
CA ILE A 529 -15.47 1.55 35.41
C ILE A 529 -16.15 2.66 36.21
N SER A 530 -17.25 2.32 36.88
CA SER A 530 -17.97 3.19 37.82
C SER A 530 -17.63 2.87 39.27
N ALA A 531 -17.93 3.81 40.17
CA ALA A 531 -17.78 3.64 41.60
C ALA A 531 -18.70 2.52 42.13
N GLY A 532 -18.18 1.70 43.04
CA GLY A 532 -18.91 0.59 43.62
C GLY A 532 -19.65 0.93 44.91
N PHE A 533 -20.56 0.05 45.31
CA PHE A 533 -21.51 0.31 46.39
C PHE A 533 -21.24 -0.48 47.68
N GLN A 534 -20.26 -1.38 47.70
CA GLN A 534 -19.85 -2.15 48.89
C GLN A 534 -18.32 -2.35 48.91
N PRO A 535 -17.69 -2.58 50.08
CA PRO A 535 -16.27 -2.93 50.15
C PRO A 535 -15.90 -4.19 49.36
N GLN A 536 -16.84 -5.14 49.19
CA GLN A 536 -16.62 -6.34 48.37
C GLN A 536 -16.82 -6.09 46.87
N PHE A 537 -17.48 -4.99 46.50
CA PHE A 537 -17.73 -4.56 45.13
C PHE A 537 -17.34 -3.09 44.99
N PRO A 538 -16.03 -2.77 45.05
CA PRO A 538 -15.55 -1.39 45.04
C PRO A 538 -15.69 -0.71 43.67
N TYR A 539 -15.94 -1.49 42.60
CA TYR A 539 -16.16 -0.99 41.25
C TYR A 539 -17.33 -1.72 40.58
N VAL A 540 -18.01 -1.01 39.69
CA VAL A 540 -19.00 -1.58 38.75
C VAL A 540 -18.40 -1.51 37.36
N TYR A 541 -18.29 -2.66 36.71
CA TYR A 541 -17.78 -2.78 35.35
C TYR A 541 -18.93 -2.89 34.36
N ILE A 542 -18.93 -2.03 33.36
CA ILE A 542 -19.85 -2.07 32.22
C ILE A 542 -18.98 -2.32 31.00
N ASN A 543 -19.03 -3.53 30.48
CA ASN A 543 -18.25 -3.90 29.31
C ASN A 543 -18.95 -3.38 28.06
N TRP A 544 -18.17 -2.86 27.11
CA TRP A 544 -18.74 -2.31 25.89
C TRP A 544 -19.36 -3.37 24.99
N HIS A 545 -18.76 -4.55 24.91
CA HIS A 545 -19.33 -5.69 24.18
C HIS A 545 -20.69 -6.15 24.75
N ASP A 546 -20.94 -5.97 26.05
CA ASP A 546 -22.25 -6.24 26.64
C ASP A 546 -23.34 -5.25 26.16
N ILE A 547 -22.94 -4.04 25.74
CA ILE A 547 -23.84 -3.04 25.17
C ILE A 547 -23.99 -3.29 23.66
N SER A 548 -22.90 -3.70 22.99
CA SER A 548 -22.80 -3.85 21.54
C SER A 548 -22.12 -5.18 21.18
N PRO A 549 -22.84 -6.32 21.24
CA PRO A 549 -22.25 -7.66 21.07
C PRO A 549 -21.58 -7.92 19.71
N ASN A 550 -21.91 -7.13 18.68
CA ASN A 550 -21.30 -7.28 17.35
C ASN A 550 -19.79 -7.00 17.33
N ILE A 551 -19.25 -6.30 18.34
CA ILE A 551 -17.80 -6.08 18.46
C ILE A 551 -17.04 -7.38 18.75
N ASP A 552 -17.69 -8.36 19.41
CA ASP A 552 -17.10 -9.67 19.71
C ASP A 552 -16.87 -10.45 18.42
N GLN A 553 -17.75 -10.32 17.41
CA GLN A 553 -17.54 -10.96 16.10
C GLN A 553 -16.26 -10.46 15.42
N ALA A 554 -15.99 -9.15 15.47
CA ALA A 554 -14.76 -8.57 14.93
C ALA A 554 -13.51 -9.10 15.65
N LEU A 555 -13.58 -9.21 16.98
CA LEU A 555 -12.50 -9.76 17.78
C LEU A 555 -12.31 -11.26 17.53
N ASP A 556 -13.39 -12.02 17.33
CA ASP A 556 -13.37 -13.45 17.01
C ASP A 556 -12.73 -13.72 15.65
N ILE A 557 -13.03 -12.91 14.62
CA ILE A 557 -12.37 -12.97 13.30
C ILE A 557 -10.87 -12.73 13.45
N PHE A 558 -10.46 -11.67 14.16
CA PHE A 558 -9.04 -11.38 14.45
C PHE A 558 -8.35 -12.50 15.21
N ASN A 559 -9.07 -13.19 16.10
CA ASN A 559 -8.56 -14.27 16.93
C ASN A 559 -8.72 -15.67 16.32
N SER A 560 -9.30 -15.78 15.14
CA SER A 560 -9.50 -17.04 14.44
C SER A 560 -8.16 -17.71 14.10
N PRO A 561 -8.12 -19.06 14.02
CA PRO A 561 -6.92 -19.79 13.66
C PRO A 561 -6.28 -19.31 12.34
N ALA A 562 -7.04 -19.23 11.25
CA ALA A 562 -6.51 -18.79 9.95
C ALA A 562 -5.95 -17.36 9.99
N ALA A 563 -6.61 -16.42 10.69
CA ALA A 563 -6.10 -15.06 10.82
C ALA A 563 -4.74 -15.03 11.55
N LYS A 564 -4.59 -15.85 12.61
CA LYS A 564 -3.34 -15.99 13.35
C LYS A 564 -2.21 -16.64 12.53
N GLU A 565 -2.55 -17.52 11.59
CA GLU A 565 -1.59 -18.20 10.72
C GLU A 565 -1.16 -17.37 9.51
N LEU A 566 -1.98 -16.39 9.09
CA LEU A 566 -1.73 -15.55 7.92
C LEU A 566 -1.21 -14.15 8.25
N LEU A 567 -1.60 -13.53 9.36
CA LEU A 567 -1.20 -12.15 9.66
C LEU A 567 0.32 -12.06 9.86
N VAL A 568 1.00 -11.39 8.93
CA VAL A 568 2.46 -11.18 8.97
C VAL A 568 2.88 -10.40 10.22
N GLN A 569 2.02 -9.48 10.68
CA GLN A 569 2.24 -8.63 11.84
C GLN A 569 1.00 -8.59 12.71
N ARG A 570 0.96 -9.45 13.73
CA ARG A 570 -0.09 -9.48 14.74
C ARG A 570 0.44 -8.90 16.05
N TYR A 571 -0.29 -7.91 16.58
CA TYR A 571 0.02 -7.29 17.87
C TYR A 571 -1.20 -7.34 18.79
N ASP A 572 -0.99 -7.88 19.99
CA ASP A 572 -1.98 -7.84 21.05
C ASP A 572 -1.88 -6.52 21.82
N LEU A 573 -3.03 -5.90 22.05
CA LEU A 573 -3.18 -4.74 22.91
C LEU A 573 -3.22 -5.21 24.38
N ILE A 574 -2.40 -4.61 25.23
CA ILE A 574 -2.32 -4.92 26.65
C ILE A 574 -2.90 -3.76 27.44
N HIS A 575 -4.01 -4.03 28.14
CA HIS A 575 -4.66 -3.07 29.03
C HIS A 575 -3.96 -3.01 30.40
N ASN A 576 -3.21 -1.94 30.67
CA ASN A 576 -2.52 -1.75 31.96
C ASN A 576 -3.37 -0.95 32.97
N SER A 577 -4.11 0.06 32.47
CA SER A 577 -5.09 0.84 33.22
C SER A 577 -6.04 1.56 32.26
N PRO A 578 -7.15 2.17 32.72
CA PRO A 578 -8.09 2.87 31.84
C PRO A 578 -7.45 3.91 30.89
N THR A 579 -6.30 4.47 31.25
CA THR A 579 -5.60 5.48 30.45
C THR A 579 -4.18 5.05 30.09
N SER A 580 -3.87 3.75 30.13
CA SER A 580 -2.54 3.23 29.83
C SER A 580 -2.63 1.87 29.14
N TYR A 581 -2.13 1.84 27.91
CA TYR A 581 -2.09 0.65 27.06
C TYR A 581 -0.67 0.47 26.52
N SER A 582 -0.34 -0.77 26.20
CA SER A 582 0.90 -1.14 25.51
C SER A 582 0.57 -2.21 24.47
N ILE A 583 1.54 -2.54 23.61
CA ILE A 583 1.39 -3.61 22.63
C ILE A 583 2.46 -4.68 22.81
N GLN A 584 2.12 -5.91 22.47
CA GLN A 584 3.03 -7.05 22.44
C GLN A 584 2.86 -7.78 21.10
N SER A 585 3.95 -8.20 20.47
CA SER A 585 3.88 -9.03 19.26
C SER A 585 3.43 -10.45 19.59
N ASP A 586 2.53 -11.01 18.78
CA ASP A 586 2.12 -12.42 18.82
C ASP A 586 2.05 -13.02 17.42
N ASN A 587 3.24 -13.28 16.86
CA ASN A 587 3.40 -13.94 15.57
C ASN A 587 3.71 -15.44 15.72
N SER A 588 3.35 -16.05 16.86
CA SER A 588 3.75 -17.43 17.17
C SER A 588 3.09 -18.46 16.24
N ALA A 589 1.77 -18.35 16.04
CA ALA A 589 1.02 -19.19 15.09
C ALA A 589 1.50 -19.00 13.65
N TYR A 590 1.59 -17.74 13.18
CA TYR A 590 2.16 -17.39 11.88
C TYR A 590 3.55 -18.01 11.67
N ALA A 591 4.48 -17.84 12.61
CA ALA A 591 5.83 -18.37 12.49
C ALA A 591 5.88 -19.91 12.45
N ASN A 592 5.04 -20.58 13.25
CA ASN A 592 4.93 -22.03 13.27
C ASN A 592 4.38 -22.56 11.94
N PHE A 593 3.25 -22.00 11.48
CA PHE A 593 2.61 -22.39 10.22
C PHE A 593 3.52 -22.12 9.02
N GLN A 594 4.15 -20.95 8.96
CA GLN A 594 5.12 -20.63 7.90
C GLN A 594 6.33 -21.57 7.93
N SER A 595 6.82 -21.96 9.11
CA SER A 595 7.89 -22.96 9.21
C SER A 595 7.43 -24.33 8.69
N GLU A 596 6.20 -24.73 9.02
CA GLU A 596 5.60 -25.99 8.57
C GLU A 596 5.45 -26.02 7.03
N ILE A 597 4.66 -25.11 6.45
CA ILE A 597 4.33 -25.14 5.02
C ILE A 597 5.57 -24.92 4.14
N ASN A 598 6.56 -24.15 4.59
CA ASN A 598 7.82 -23.99 3.86
C ASN A 598 8.72 -25.21 3.97
N SER A 599 8.66 -25.98 5.08
CA SER A 599 9.36 -27.25 5.20
C SER A 599 8.76 -28.35 4.32
N MET A 600 7.44 -28.31 4.10
CA MET A 600 6.75 -29.18 3.15
C MET A 600 7.19 -28.88 1.71
N GLY A 601 7.27 -27.60 1.35
CA GLY A 601 7.58 -27.13 0.01
C GLY A 601 6.33 -26.83 -0.82
N TYR A 602 6.51 -26.69 -2.15
CA TYR A 602 5.42 -26.58 -3.11
C TYR A 602 5.08 -27.96 -3.69
N PRO A 603 3.87 -28.17 -4.22
CA PRO A 603 3.55 -29.36 -5.01
C PRO A 603 4.61 -29.65 -6.08
N GLN A 604 4.85 -30.91 -6.37
CA GLN A 604 5.88 -31.39 -7.30
C GLN A 604 5.29 -32.28 -8.41
N ASP A 605 4.09 -32.84 -8.20
CA ASP A 605 3.40 -33.71 -9.16
C ASP A 605 2.42 -32.92 -10.05
N CYS A 606 2.34 -31.60 -9.90
CA CYS A 606 1.66 -30.67 -10.81
C CYS A 606 2.54 -29.46 -11.15
N ARG A 607 2.09 -28.70 -12.16
CA ARG A 607 2.62 -27.37 -12.45
C ARG A 607 1.98 -26.34 -11.52
N ASP A 608 2.78 -25.45 -10.96
CA ASP A 608 2.32 -24.42 -10.03
C ASP A 608 2.50 -23.02 -10.63
N ILE A 609 1.41 -22.27 -10.78
CA ILE A 609 1.45 -20.89 -11.27
C ILE A 609 0.78 -19.93 -10.28
N SER A 610 1.20 -18.66 -10.29
CA SER A 610 0.61 -17.64 -9.41
C SER A 610 0.10 -16.42 -10.17
N ILE A 611 -0.97 -15.83 -9.68
CA ILE A 611 -1.54 -14.57 -10.13
C ILE A 611 -1.58 -13.65 -8.93
N SER A 612 -0.88 -12.53 -9.03
CA SER A 612 -0.95 -11.47 -8.03
C SER A 612 -1.93 -10.40 -8.47
N ASP A 613 -2.74 -9.89 -7.55
CA ASP A 613 -3.52 -8.66 -7.79
C ASP A 613 -2.68 -7.41 -7.49
N GLY A 614 -1.51 -7.58 -6.89
CA GLY A 614 -0.51 -6.52 -6.71
C GLY A 614 0.47 -6.38 -7.87
N ALA A 615 0.88 -5.15 -8.13
CA ALA A 615 1.92 -4.82 -9.10
C ALA A 615 3.33 -5.17 -8.57
N CYS A 616 4.24 -5.52 -9.47
CA CYS A 616 5.63 -5.89 -9.16
C CYS A 616 6.62 -4.70 -9.19
N ASN A 617 6.13 -3.48 -9.39
CA ASN A 617 6.95 -2.31 -9.72
C ASN A 617 7.42 -1.49 -8.50
N GLY A 618 7.18 -1.97 -7.28
CA GLY A 618 7.58 -1.27 -6.04
C GLY A 618 6.74 -0.01 -5.70
N THR A 619 5.70 0.31 -6.48
CA THR A 619 4.93 1.55 -6.27
C THR A 619 4.01 1.42 -5.05
N GLN A 620 4.29 2.24 -4.04
CA GLN A 620 3.47 2.34 -2.84
C GLN A 620 2.06 2.88 -3.14
N GLN A 621 1.05 2.35 -2.44
CA GLN A 621 -0.35 2.77 -2.57
C GLN A 621 -0.56 4.22 -2.13
N PHE A 622 0.08 4.61 -1.03
CA PHE A 622 0.05 5.92 -0.42
C PHE A 622 1.33 6.14 0.40
N ALA A 623 1.56 7.35 0.92
CA ALA A 623 2.78 7.66 1.66
C ALA A 623 2.84 6.94 3.02
N THR A 624 3.99 6.41 3.40
CA THR A 624 4.21 5.80 4.72
C THR A 624 3.84 6.78 5.86
N GLY A 625 3.15 6.28 6.88
CA GLY A 625 2.64 7.09 8.01
C GLY A 625 1.40 7.92 7.70
N SER A 626 0.72 7.68 6.57
CA SER A 626 -0.56 8.32 6.26
C SER A 626 -1.64 7.94 7.27
N GLN A 627 -2.54 8.89 7.56
CA GLN A 627 -3.74 8.60 8.32
C GLN A 627 -4.67 7.76 7.45
N LEU A 628 -5.12 6.61 7.97
CA LEU A 628 -6.06 5.70 7.30
C LEU A 628 -7.50 6.06 7.65
N PHE A 629 -7.74 6.35 8.94
CA PHE A 629 -9.05 6.63 9.48
C PHE A 629 -9.00 7.76 10.52
N ASN A 630 -10.05 8.58 10.52
CA ASN A 630 -10.35 9.55 11.58
C ASN A 630 -11.84 9.51 11.88
N GLY A 631 -12.18 9.29 13.14
CA GLY A 631 -13.53 9.42 13.67
C GLY A 631 -13.53 10.27 14.93
N SER A 632 -14.27 11.38 14.92
CA SER A 632 -14.38 12.25 16.09
C SER A 632 -15.81 12.74 16.35
N ASN A 633 -16.11 13.00 17.62
CA ASN A 633 -17.34 13.66 18.05
C ASN A 633 -17.01 14.83 18.98
N SER A 634 -17.54 15.99 18.62
CA SER A 634 -17.28 17.26 19.30
C SER A 634 -18.49 17.80 20.07
N SER A 635 -19.54 16.97 20.28
CA SER A 635 -20.81 17.42 20.84
C SER A 635 -21.21 16.76 22.15
N ASN A 636 -22.20 17.36 22.82
CA ASN A 636 -22.76 16.92 24.10
C ASN A 636 -23.44 15.53 24.08
N ASN A 637 -23.38 14.77 22.98
CA ASN A 637 -24.47 13.90 22.55
C ASN A 637 -23.98 12.60 21.85
N GLY A 638 -22.84 12.02 22.24
CA GLY A 638 -22.08 11.16 21.32
C GLY A 638 -22.20 9.63 21.39
N ILE A 639 -22.74 9.04 22.45
CA ILE A 639 -22.45 7.62 22.72
C ILE A 639 -23.21 6.60 21.83
N ASN A 640 -24.46 6.87 21.46
CA ASN A 640 -25.28 5.92 20.67
C ASN A 640 -24.77 5.69 19.25
N TYR A 641 -24.04 6.65 18.68
CA TYR A 641 -23.47 6.45 17.36
C TYR A 641 -22.17 5.66 17.46
N PHE A 642 -21.42 5.69 18.56
CA PHE A 642 -20.09 5.06 18.65
C PHE A 642 -20.06 3.54 18.63
N SER A 643 -21.08 2.84 19.12
CA SER A 643 -21.17 1.38 19.00
C SER A 643 -21.29 0.97 17.53
N GLN A 644 -22.19 1.65 16.82
CA GLN A 644 -22.41 1.51 15.38
C GLN A 644 -21.19 1.93 14.56
N LEU A 645 -20.36 2.85 15.06
CA LEU A 645 -19.15 3.34 14.39
C LEU A 645 -17.92 2.50 14.67
N GLY A 646 -17.82 1.84 15.83
CA GLY A 646 -16.89 0.75 16.01
C GLY A 646 -17.15 -0.31 14.95
N ILE A 647 -18.40 -0.73 14.81
CA ILE A 647 -18.83 -1.71 13.80
C ILE A 647 -18.66 -1.16 12.37
N ALA A 648 -18.96 0.10 12.10
CA ALA A 648 -18.81 0.73 10.78
C ALA A 648 -17.41 1.29 10.47
N ALA A 649 -16.48 1.30 11.42
CA ALA A 649 -15.06 1.56 11.17
C ALA A 649 -14.27 0.25 11.05
N LEU A 650 -14.81 -0.85 11.60
CA LEU A 650 -14.19 -2.19 11.64
C LEU A 650 -14.77 -3.19 10.65
N GLY A 651 -16.05 -3.05 10.29
CA GLY A 651 -16.68 -3.79 9.20
C GLY A 651 -15.85 -3.79 7.92
N PRO A 652 -15.15 -2.71 7.55
CA PRO A 652 -14.26 -2.76 6.41
C PRO A 652 -13.03 -3.61 6.66
N ALA A 653 -12.32 -3.47 7.78
CA ALA A 653 -11.04 -4.17 7.97
C ALA A 653 -11.18 -5.70 8.16
N LEU A 654 -12.40 -6.21 8.40
CA LEU A 654 -12.66 -7.59 8.78
C LEU A 654 -13.77 -8.29 7.96
N ASN A 655 -14.49 -7.59 7.06
CA ASN A 655 -15.53 -8.19 6.21
C ASN A 655 -14.96 -8.83 4.94
N VAL A 656 -14.18 -9.89 5.09
CA VAL A 656 -13.77 -10.73 3.96
C VAL A 656 -14.95 -11.61 3.50
N GLY A 657 -16.08 -11.03 3.05
CA GLY A 657 -17.22 -11.82 2.52
C GLY A 657 -18.62 -11.43 2.98
N ILE A 658 -18.82 -10.35 3.73
CA ILE A 658 -20.16 -9.99 4.24
C ILE A 658 -21.01 -9.36 3.13
N ASN A 659 -22.04 -10.10 2.67
CA ASN A 659 -23.20 -9.57 1.95
C ASN A 659 -23.87 -8.50 2.85
N PRO A 660 -24.14 -7.30 2.31
CA PRO A 660 -24.04 -6.05 3.01
C PRO A 660 -25.01 -6.05 4.19
N VAL A 661 -24.51 -5.64 5.35
CA VAL A 661 -25.01 -4.50 6.14
C VAL A 661 -26.52 -4.45 6.51
N ASN A 662 -27.36 -5.41 6.09
CA ASN A 662 -28.83 -5.39 6.23
C ASN A 662 -29.28 -5.60 7.69
N ASN A 663 -28.39 -5.97 8.60
CA ASN A 663 -28.67 -5.98 10.03
C ASN A 663 -28.05 -4.82 10.81
N ILE A 664 -27.11 -4.07 10.24
CA ILE A 664 -26.53 -2.88 10.88
C ILE A 664 -27.39 -1.64 10.57
N TRP A 665 -27.97 -1.58 9.38
CA TRP A 665 -28.88 -0.50 8.94
C TRP A 665 -30.21 -0.47 9.70
N GLY A 666 -30.67 -1.60 10.26
CA GLY A 666 -31.93 -1.67 11.01
C GLY A 666 -31.87 -1.07 12.42
N GLN A 667 -30.69 -0.68 12.90
CA GLN A 667 -30.47 -0.27 14.30
C GLN A 667 -30.01 1.19 14.43
N PHE A 668 -30.62 2.11 13.66
CA PHE A 668 -30.43 3.54 13.94
C PHE A 668 -30.79 3.84 15.40
N PRO A 669 -29.97 4.64 16.11
CA PRO A 669 -30.34 5.04 17.45
C PRO A 669 -31.61 5.87 17.39
N LEU A 670 -32.67 5.33 17.98
CA LEU A 670 -33.99 5.91 17.95
C LEU A 670 -34.19 6.90 19.11
N ALA A 671 -33.35 6.81 20.14
CA ALA A 671 -33.39 7.65 21.34
C ALA A 671 -32.67 9.00 21.14
N LEU A 672 -33.16 10.04 21.82
CA LEU A 672 -32.43 11.31 21.95
C LEU A 672 -31.36 11.24 23.04
N PHE A 673 -30.35 12.10 22.94
CA PHE A 673 -29.17 12.12 23.80
C PHE A 673 -29.37 12.76 25.18
N SER A 674 -28.52 12.39 26.14
CA SER A 674 -28.45 13.05 27.44
C SER A 674 -27.84 14.44 27.33
N PHE A 675 -28.47 15.44 27.95
CA PHE A 675 -27.91 16.79 28.06
C PHE A 675 -27.04 16.98 29.31
N ASN A 676 -27.05 16.01 30.24
CA ASN A 676 -26.39 16.11 31.53
C ASN A 676 -24.94 15.62 31.48
N THR A 677 -24.66 14.61 30.67
CA THR A 677 -23.32 14.06 30.42
C THR A 677 -22.96 14.25 28.96
N LYS A 678 -21.90 15.00 28.70
CA LYS A 678 -21.29 15.13 27.39
C LYS A 678 -20.23 14.05 27.25
N MET A 679 -20.12 13.44 26.09
CA MET A 679 -19.06 12.49 25.80
C MET A 679 -18.40 12.85 24.48
N PHE A 680 -17.07 12.93 24.52
CA PHE A 680 -16.18 13.21 23.41
C PHE A 680 -15.40 11.95 23.08
N THR A 681 -15.22 11.72 21.80
CA THR A 681 -14.59 10.53 21.26
C THR A 681 -13.64 10.95 20.16
N ASN A 682 -12.48 10.32 20.11
CA ASN A 682 -11.46 10.60 19.12
C ASN A 682 -10.71 9.31 18.80
N PHE A 683 -10.92 8.79 17.59
CA PHE A 683 -10.33 7.56 17.09
C PHE A 683 -9.60 7.83 15.80
N ASN A 684 -8.31 7.53 15.76
CA ASN A 684 -7.47 7.75 14.62
C ASN A 684 -6.56 6.55 14.39
N VAL A 685 -6.41 6.18 13.13
CA VAL A 685 -5.57 5.07 12.68
C VAL A 685 -4.60 5.62 11.66
N TRP A 686 -3.32 5.27 11.79
CA TRP A 686 -2.28 5.57 10.81
C TRP A 686 -1.65 4.29 10.31
N SER A 687 -1.11 4.33 9.09
CA SER A 687 -0.25 3.27 8.59
C SER A 687 1.07 3.23 9.35
N VAL A 688 1.69 2.06 9.43
CA VAL A 688 3.00 1.87 10.09
C VAL A 688 4.04 2.87 9.59
N ASN A 689 4.69 3.57 10.53
CA ASN A 689 5.85 4.43 10.28
C ASN A 689 6.70 4.51 11.55
N ASN A 690 7.86 3.86 11.54
CA ASN A 690 8.74 3.60 12.69
C ASN A 690 8.77 4.74 13.73
N GLY A 691 8.30 4.46 14.96
CA GLY A 691 8.30 5.37 16.10
C GLY A 691 7.23 6.45 16.08
N SER A 692 6.36 6.49 15.07
CA SER A 692 5.25 7.43 14.96
C SER A 692 3.97 6.87 15.56
N LEU A 693 3.02 7.76 15.87
CA LEU A 693 1.68 7.42 16.32
C LEU A 693 0.99 6.52 15.29
N LEU A 694 0.57 5.34 15.74
CA LEU A 694 -0.06 4.29 14.94
C LEU A 694 -1.56 4.22 15.20
N TYR A 695 -1.96 4.40 16.45
CA TYR A 695 -3.34 4.37 16.89
C TYR A 695 -3.57 5.37 18.02
N GLN A 696 -4.72 6.05 17.96
CA GLN A 696 -5.23 6.88 19.03
C GLN A 696 -6.71 6.55 19.22
N GLY A 697 -7.11 6.17 20.43
CA GLY A 697 -8.49 5.96 20.82
C GLY A 697 -8.75 6.60 22.18
N GLU A 698 -9.61 7.61 22.21
CA GLU A 698 -9.94 8.36 23.42
C GLU A 698 -11.44 8.48 23.59
N ILE A 699 -11.92 8.25 24.81
CA ILE A 699 -13.28 8.58 25.24
C ILE A 699 -13.19 9.41 26.50
N ASN A 700 -13.69 10.63 26.44
CA ASN A 700 -13.72 11.58 27.55
C ASN A 700 -15.16 12.00 27.85
N ILE A 701 -15.49 12.19 29.12
CA ILE A 701 -16.79 12.70 29.55
C ILE A 701 -16.67 14.06 30.22
N GLN A 702 -17.66 14.92 30.02
CA GLN A 702 -17.88 16.15 30.78
C GLN A 702 -19.28 16.16 31.37
N ARG A 703 -19.41 16.23 32.69
CA ARG A 703 -20.70 16.22 33.40
C ARG A 703 -20.73 17.28 34.50
N LYS A 704 -21.93 17.76 34.83
CA LYS A 704 -22.16 18.54 36.05
C LYS A 704 -23.02 17.78 37.04
N ILE A 705 -22.52 17.59 38.26
CA ILE A 705 -23.33 17.06 39.38
C ILE A 705 -23.98 18.23 40.11
N LEU A 706 -25.31 18.18 40.26
CA LEU A 706 -26.12 19.23 40.90
C LEU A 706 -25.92 20.65 40.33
N GLY A 707 -25.40 20.76 39.10
CA GLY A 707 -25.09 22.04 38.45
C GLY A 707 -23.85 22.78 38.98
N ILE A 708 -23.15 22.23 39.98
CA ILE A 708 -22.07 22.90 40.71
C ILE A 708 -20.71 22.21 40.61
N ILE A 709 -20.66 20.87 40.68
CA ILE A 709 -19.41 20.09 40.59
C ILE A 709 -19.17 19.71 39.14
N ASN A 710 -18.00 20.05 38.58
CA ASN A 710 -17.64 19.75 37.19
C ASN A 710 -16.74 18.51 37.12
N LEU A 711 -17.19 17.52 36.36
CA LEU A 711 -16.42 16.32 35.98
C LEU A 711 -15.90 16.48 34.56
N ASN A 712 -14.63 16.11 34.35
CA ASN A 712 -13.98 16.08 33.05
C ASN A 712 -12.90 14.99 33.11
N ASP A 713 -13.25 13.77 32.69
CA ASP A 713 -12.45 12.58 32.94
C ASP A 713 -12.41 11.68 31.70
N TYR A 714 -11.28 11.02 31.47
CA TYR A 714 -11.19 9.98 30.45
C TYR A 714 -11.83 8.69 30.97
N LEU A 715 -12.74 8.12 30.18
CA LEU A 715 -13.19 6.74 30.37
C LEU A 715 -12.15 5.79 29.78
N THR A 716 -11.59 6.14 28.62
CA THR A 716 -10.41 5.47 28.07
C THR A 716 -9.49 6.44 27.34
N LYS A 717 -8.19 6.16 27.38
CA LYS A 717 -7.17 6.84 26.57
C LYS A 717 -6.08 5.85 26.15
N CYS A 718 -6.04 5.53 24.87
CA CYS A 718 -5.11 4.62 24.24
C CYS A 718 -4.35 5.34 23.11
N ASP A 719 -3.10 5.70 23.36
CA ASP A 719 -2.18 6.22 22.34
C ASP A 719 -1.05 5.21 22.15
N ILE A 720 -0.95 4.60 20.96
CA ILE A 720 0.07 3.60 20.63
C ILE A 720 0.93 4.10 19.49
N ASN A 721 2.24 4.08 19.68
CA ASN A 721 3.22 4.31 18.62
C ASN A 721 3.63 2.96 18.00
N SER A 722 3.97 3.01 16.71
CA SER A 722 4.60 1.88 16.03
C SER A 722 5.99 1.57 16.60
N THR A 723 6.37 0.30 16.58
CA THR A 723 7.67 -0.19 17.03
C THR A 723 8.60 -0.41 15.84
N SER A 724 9.91 -0.47 16.09
CA SER A 724 10.92 -0.53 15.02
C SER A 724 10.99 -1.85 14.27
N ASP A 725 10.39 -2.90 14.82
CA ASP A 725 10.24 -4.23 14.20
C ASP A 725 9.09 -4.29 13.19
N MET A 726 8.21 -3.29 13.17
CA MET A 726 7.08 -3.26 12.24
C MET A 726 7.51 -2.92 10.81
N GLN A 727 6.96 -3.64 9.84
CA GLN A 727 7.13 -3.42 8.40
C GLN A 727 6.01 -2.53 7.84
N PRO A 728 6.30 -1.64 6.87
CA PRO A 728 5.31 -0.78 6.24
C PRO A 728 4.49 -1.55 5.19
N LEU A 729 3.78 -2.60 5.61
CA LEU A 729 2.99 -3.44 4.72
C LEU A 729 1.75 -2.70 4.18
N ASP A 730 1.15 -1.81 4.97
CA ASP A 730 -0.11 -1.13 4.68
C ASP A 730 -0.15 -0.43 3.32
N ASN A 731 0.99 0.11 2.89
CA ASN A 731 1.13 0.84 1.65
C ASN A 731 2.01 0.14 0.60
N ALA A 732 2.43 -1.11 0.84
CA ALA A 732 3.21 -1.88 -0.13
C ALA A 732 2.40 -2.19 -1.41
N PRO A 733 3.04 -2.49 -2.54
CA PRO A 733 2.36 -3.11 -3.69
C PRO A 733 1.73 -4.44 -3.27
N GLY A 734 0.51 -4.70 -3.76
CA GLY A 734 -0.26 -5.87 -3.35
C GLY A 734 -1.72 -5.81 -3.77
N GLY A 735 -2.42 -6.93 -3.59
CA GLY A 735 -3.87 -6.99 -3.67
C GLY A 735 -4.51 -6.05 -2.65
N ILE A 736 -5.34 -5.14 -3.13
CA ILE A 736 -5.93 -4.06 -2.37
C ILE A 736 -7.20 -4.55 -1.69
N TYR A 737 -7.30 -4.26 -0.41
CA TYR A 737 -8.59 -4.24 0.27
C TYR A 737 -9.14 -2.81 0.29
N ASN A 738 -10.35 -2.63 -0.25
CA ASN A 738 -11.03 -1.33 -0.28
C ASN A 738 -12.14 -1.29 0.77
N ILE A 739 -11.95 -0.44 1.76
CA ILE A 739 -12.84 -0.25 2.90
C ILE A 739 -14.21 0.30 2.47
N ASN A 740 -14.23 1.21 1.48
CA ASN A 740 -15.45 1.87 1.02
C ASN A 740 -16.39 0.95 0.23
N LYS A 741 -15.91 -0.18 -0.29
CA LYS A 741 -16.77 -1.15 -0.99
C LYS A 741 -17.82 -1.80 -0.09
N PHE A 742 -17.50 -1.90 1.19
CA PHE A 742 -18.38 -2.51 2.19
C PHE A 742 -19.10 -1.47 3.03
N ILE A 743 -18.62 -0.23 2.99
CA ILE A 743 -19.17 0.91 3.74
C ILE A 743 -19.26 2.14 2.86
N ASP A 744 -20.47 2.48 2.47
CA ASP A 744 -20.76 3.79 1.94
C ASP A 744 -20.93 4.77 3.11
N VAL A 745 -19.88 5.54 3.40
CA VAL A 745 -19.91 6.60 4.43
C VAL A 745 -21.04 7.60 4.13
N SER A 746 -21.39 7.80 2.85
CA SER A 746 -22.49 8.67 2.47
C SER A 746 -23.85 8.10 2.86
N ASP A 747 -24.03 6.78 2.89
CA ASP A 747 -25.23 6.10 3.40
C ASP A 747 -25.33 6.23 4.93
N ILE A 748 -24.21 6.07 5.66
CA ILE A 748 -24.14 6.34 7.11
C ILE A 748 -24.49 7.80 7.38
N GLU A 749 -23.89 8.74 6.66
CA GLU A 749 -24.20 10.15 6.86
C GLU A 749 -25.63 10.51 6.43
N SER A 750 -26.20 9.85 5.41
CA SER A 750 -27.57 10.10 4.92
C SER A 750 -28.64 9.69 5.94
N SER A 751 -28.30 8.72 6.78
CA SER A 751 -29.20 8.11 7.74
C SER A 751 -29.11 8.73 9.14
N ILE A 752 -28.02 9.44 9.45
CA ILE A 752 -27.96 10.39 10.56
C ILE A 752 -28.92 11.57 10.26
N PRO A 753 -29.93 11.86 11.10
CA PRO A 753 -30.80 13.00 10.88
C PRO A 753 -29.98 14.29 10.69
N LEU A 754 -30.30 15.10 9.67
CA LEU A 754 -29.51 16.28 9.25
C LEU A 754 -29.10 17.24 10.38
N LYS A 755 -29.88 17.31 11.47
CA LYS A 755 -29.58 18.11 12.67
C LYS A 755 -28.37 17.59 13.48
N TYR A 756 -27.98 16.34 13.29
CA TYR A 756 -26.91 15.66 14.03
C TYR A 756 -25.62 15.46 13.23
N ARG A 757 -25.66 15.49 11.89
CA ARG A 757 -24.46 15.38 11.01
C ARG A 757 -23.36 16.39 11.33
N ARG A 758 -23.69 17.57 11.90
CA ARG A 758 -22.70 18.62 12.24
C ARG A 758 -21.83 18.31 13.46
N PHE A 759 -22.17 17.27 14.20
CA PHE A 759 -21.55 16.95 15.48
C PHE A 759 -20.62 15.74 15.40
N PHE A 760 -20.53 15.19 14.20
CA PHE A 760 -19.98 13.88 13.97
C PHE A 760 -19.19 13.90 12.67
N GLU A 761 -17.91 13.53 12.74
CA GLU A 761 -17.01 13.47 11.60
C GLU A 761 -16.44 12.05 11.53
N LEU A 762 -16.76 11.33 10.44
CA LEU A 762 -16.02 10.15 10.01
C LEU A 762 -15.34 10.46 8.71
N ASN A 763 -14.11 10.02 8.61
CA ASN A 763 -13.39 10.05 7.36
C ASN A 763 -12.53 8.78 7.24
N VAL A 764 -12.86 7.97 6.24
CA VAL A 764 -11.93 6.99 5.70
C VAL A 764 -10.99 7.78 4.78
N VAL A 765 -9.82 8.12 5.31
CA VAL A 765 -8.85 8.98 4.61
C VAL A 765 -8.14 8.19 3.52
N GLN A 766 -7.74 6.95 3.81
CA GLN A 766 -7.20 6.00 2.85
C GLN A 766 -8.10 4.77 2.84
N PRO A 767 -9.00 4.63 1.85
CA PRO A 767 -9.89 3.49 1.78
C PRO A 767 -9.20 2.22 1.31
N ASP A 768 -8.09 2.36 0.59
CA ASP A 768 -7.34 1.25 0.02
C ASP A 768 -6.09 0.97 0.86
N PHE A 769 -5.91 -0.28 1.27
CA PHE A 769 -4.65 -0.75 1.87
C PHE A 769 -4.22 -2.08 1.25
N CYS A 770 -2.92 -2.35 1.31
CA CYS A 770 -2.36 -3.61 0.84
C CYS A 770 -2.75 -4.75 1.80
N PHE A 771 -3.56 -5.68 1.31
CA PHE A 771 -4.02 -6.85 2.06
C PHE A 771 -3.15 -8.08 1.77
N VAL A 772 -2.87 -8.38 0.50
CA VAL A 772 -1.89 -9.41 0.13
C VAL A 772 -0.71 -8.75 -0.57
N PRO A 773 0.45 -8.57 0.10
CA PRO A 773 1.63 -7.99 -0.54
C PRO A 773 2.04 -8.79 -1.80
N THR A 774 2.42 -8.12 -2.88
CA THR A 774 2.85 -8.77 -4.14
C THR A 774 3.95 -9.80 -3.89
N VAL A 775 4.89 -9.47 -3.00
CA VAL A 775 5.99 -10.36 -2.60
C VAL A 775 5.51 -11.63 -1.89
N SER A 776 4.38 -11.56 -1.19
CA SER A 776 3.72 -12.71 -0.57
C SER A 776 2.94 -13.51 -1.61
N SER A 777 2.13 -12.82 -2.42
CA SER A 777 1.31 -13.39 -3.51
C SER A 777 2.13 -14.21 -4.51
N LEU A 778 3.30 -13.70 -4.88
CA LEU A 778 4.22 -14.32 -5.83
C LEU A 778 5.24 -15.27 -5.19
N ALA A 779 5.14 -15.53 -3.88
CA ALA A 779 6.08 -16.38 -3.15
C ALA A 779 7.55 -15.99 -3.39
N ILE A 780 7.88 -14.71 -3.22
CA ILE A 780 9.25 -14.20 -3.34
C ILE A 780 10.05 -14.66 -2.13
N GLN A 781 11.14 -15.40 -2.38
CA GLN A 781 12.04 -15.85 -1.32
C GLN A 781 12.56 -14.66 -0.52
N ASN A 782 12.42 -14.73 0.81
CA ASN A 782 12.73 -13.61 1.73
C ASN A 782 12.02 -12.31 1.29
N PRO A 783 10.68 -12.25 1.40
CA PRO A 783 9.87 -11.24 0.72
C PRO A 783 10.01 -9.81 1.27
N TRP A 784 10.25 -9.66 2.58
CA TRP A 784 10.11 -8.37 3.27
C TRP A 784 11.12 -7.29 2.88
N PRO A 785 12.39 -7.60 2.52
CA PRO A 785 13.31 -6.62 1.94
C PRO A 785 12.90 -6.06 0.56
N HIS A 786 11.96 -6.69 -0.14
CA HIS A 786 11.56 -6.32 -1.50
C HIS A 786 10.21 -5.57 -1.56
N LEU A 787 9.71 -5.04 -0.44
CA LEU A 787 8.40 -4.40 -0.35
C LEU A 787 8.28 -3.11 -1.18
N ASP A 788 9.37 -2.38 -1.38
CA ASP A 788 9.43 -1.10 -2.09
C ASP A 788 10.32 -1.12 -3.33
N GLU A 789 10.82 -2.30 -3.72
CA GLU A 789 11.68 -2.49 -4.89
C GLU A 789 10.86 -2.97 -6.10
N SER A 790 11.27 -2.54 -7.30
CA SER A 790 10.74 -3.11 -8.54
C SER A 790 11.35 -4.48 -8.77
N ILE A 791 10.55 -5.54 -8.60
CA ILE A 791 10.95 -6.93 -8.79
C ILE A 791 10.55 -7.49 -10.16
N CYS A 792 9.84 -6.73 -11.00
CA CYS A 792 9.28 -7.22 -12.27
C CYS A 792 10.28 -7.98 -13.17
N ASP A 793 11.55 -7.53 -13.21
CA ASP A 793 12.60 -8.12 -14.05
C ASP A 793 13.30 -9.34 -13.41
N SER A 794 13.10 -9.55 -12.10
CA SER A 794 13.73 -10.60 -11.29
C SER A 794 12.74 -11.62 -10.72
N LEU A 795 11.42 -11.43 -10.92
CA LEU A 795 10.36 -12.35 -10.50
C LEU A 795 10.64 -13.81 -10.95
N GLY A 796 11.19 -13.97 -12.16
CA GLY A 796 11.65 -15.25 -12.71
C GLY A 796 12.65 -16.02 -11.83
N CYS A 797 13.37 -15.36 -10.93
CA CYS A 797 14.34 -16.01 -10.04
C CYS A 797 13.92 -16.02 -8.58
N LEU A 798 13.07 -15.07 -8.18
CA LEU A 798 12.68 -14.90 -6.79
C LEU A 798 11.45 -15.73 -6.41
N SER A 799 10.54 -15.95 -7.36
CA SER A 799 9.30 -16.70 -7.12
C SER A 799 9.56 -18.21 -7.08
N ALA A 800 8.93 -18.90 -6.12
CA ALA A 800 8.93 -20.36 -6.06
C ALA A 800 8.02 -21.03 -7.11
N PHE A 801 7.10 -20.29 -7.73
CA PHE A 801 6.20 -20.80 -8.77
C PHE A 801 6.90 -21.01 -10.11
N ASP A 802 6.32 -21.87 -10.96
CA ASP A 802 6.81 -22.15 -12.31
C ASP A 802 6.65 -20.94 -13.24
N ASP A 803 5.51 -20.25 -13.12
CA ASP A 803 5.25 -18.97 -13.80
C ASP A 803 4.33 -18.06 -12.98
N TYR A 804 4.26 -16.79 -13.36
CA TYR A 804 3.49 -15.78 -12.65
C TYR A 804 2.82 -14.76 -13.57
N TYR A 805 1.76 -14.15 -13.05
CA TYR A 805 1.17 -12.94 -13.58
C TYR A 805 1.16 -11.85 -12.51
N ALA A 806 1.62 -10.64 -12.87
CA ALA A 806 1.49 -9.45 -12.04
C ALA A 806 0.99 -8.28 -12.91
N PRO A 807 -0.07 -7.56 -12.50
CA PRO A 807 -0.59 -6.43 -13.25
C PRO A 807 0.34 -5.21 -13.19
N SER A 808 0.11 -4.23 -14.07
CA SER A 808 0.85 -2.97 -14.09
C SER A 808 0.53 -2.04 -12.92
N SER A 809 -0.63 -2.24 -12.28
CA SER A 809 -1.12 -1.47 -11.15
C SER A 809 -1.80 -2.43 -10.17
N ASN A 810 -1.76 -2.09 -8.89
CA ASN A 810 -2.46 -2.84 -7.86
C ASN A 810 -3.98 -2.86 -8.16
N LEU A 811 -4.58 -4.02 -7.98
CA LEU A 811 -6.00 -4.29 -8.18
C LEU A 811 -6.63 -4.68 -6.84
N LEU A 812 -7.95 -4.76 -6.82
CA LEU A 812 -8.67 -5.27 -5.65
C LEU A 812 -8.37 -6.75 -5.46
N HIS A 813 -8.27 -7.18 -4.21
CA HIS A 813 -8.06 -8.57 -3.85
C HIS A 813 -9.17 -9.48 -4.41
N ILE A 814 -8.76 -10.57 -5.06
CA ILE A 814 -9.59 -11.52 -5.81
C ILE A 814 -10.39 -10.83 -6.90
N SER A 815 -9.68 -10.05 -7.72
CA SER A 815 -10.23 -9.50 -8.95
C SER A 815 -9.59 -10.15 -10.16
N TYR A 816 -10.34 -10.21 -11.26
CA TYR A 816 -9.74 -10.59 -12.54
C TYR A 816 -9.90 -9.47 -13.54
N THR A 817 -8.95 -9.42 -14.46
CA THR A 817 -9.00 -8.59 -15.65
C THR A 817 -9.05 -9.50 -16.88
N GLN A 818 -9.46 -8.95 -18.03
CA GLN A 818 -9.42 -9.73 -19.27
C GLN A 818 -7.99 -10.28 -19.55
N PRO A 819 -6.91 -9.48 -19.44
CA PRO A 819 -5.56 -10.02 -19.66
C PRO A 819 -5.16 -11.14 -18.68
N MET A 820 -5.64 -11.10 -17.43
CA MET A 820 -5.44 -12.21 -16.48
C MET A 820 -6.21 -13.46 -16.91
N SER A 821 -7.46 -13.29 -17.36
CA SER A 821 -8.32 -14.38 -17.82
C SER A 821 -7.75 -15.07 -19.06
N ASP A 822 -7.27 -14.28 -20.02
CA ASP A 822 -6.58 -14.77 -21.22
C ASP A 822 -5.30 -15.55 -20.85
N TRP A 823 -4.55 -15.07 -19.86
CA TRP A 823 -3.33 -15.73 -19.37
C TRP A 823 -3.65 -17.05 -18.66
N ILE A 824 -4.70 -17.09 -17.83
CA ILE A 824 -5.20 -18.33 -17.20
C ILE A 824 -5.56 -19.36 -18.26
N GLN A 825 -6.35 -18.98 -19.27
CA GLN A 825 -6.78 -19.87 -20.36
C GLN A 825 -5.58 -20.43 -21.13
N GLN A 826 -4.56 -19.61 -21.38
CA GLN A 826 -3.35 -20.07 -22.05
C GLN A 826 -2.65 -21.20 -21.26
N TRP A 827 -2.52 -21.08 -19.94
CA TRP A 827 -1.92 -22.11 -19.10
C TRP A 827 -2.81 -23.35 -18.90
N GLN A 828 -4.09 -23.23 -19.20
CA GLN A 828 -5.00 -24.36 -19.19
C GLN A 828 -4.82 -25.28 -20.41
N ASP A 829 -4.24 -24.81 -21.52
CA ASP A 829 -3.80 -25.67 -22.61
C ASP A 829 -2.60 -26.53 -22.17
N SER A 830 -2.80 -27.84 -22.11
CA SER A 830 -1.75 -28.81 -21.76
C SER A 830 -0.52 -28.78 -22.68
N SER A 831 -0.65 -28.24 -23.90
CA SER A 831 0.45 -28.07 -24.85
C SER A 831 1.26 -26.79 -24.63
N PHE A 832 0.73 -25.84 -23.84
CA PHE A 832 1.41 -24.59 -23.54
C PHE A 832 2.58 -24.81 -22.56
N ASN A 833 3.73 -24.25 -22.91
CA ASN A 833 4.92 -24.28 -22.08
C ASN A 833 5.66 -22.94 -22.20
N CYS A 834 5.88 -22.28 -21.06
CA CYS A 834 6.69 -21.07 -20.94
C CYS A 834 7.96 -21.41 -20.17
N VAL A 835 9.13 -21.10 -20.73
CA VAL A 835 10.39 -21.29 -20.01
C VAL A 835 10.68 -20.04 -19.19
N LYS A 836 10.78 -20.18 -17.87
CA LYS A 836 11.22 -19.14 -16.94
C LYS A 836 12.66 -18.73 -17.28
N ILE A 837 12.91 -17.44 -17.50
CA ILE A 837 14.26 -16.92 -17.79
C ILE A 837 14.76 -16.14 -16.59
N CYS A 838 15.91 -16.55 -16.07
CA CYS A 838 16.59 -15.90 -14.96
C CYS A 838 17.68 -14.96 -15.44
N SER A 839 17.41 -13.65 -15.41
CA SER A 839 18.27 -12.58 -15.97
C SER A 839 19.62 -12.42 -15.24
N ASP A 840 19.66 -12.63 -13.92
CA ASP A 840 20.85 -12.39 -13.08
C ASP A 840 22.06 -13.27 -13.42
N ASN A 841 21.84 -14.44 -14.03
CA ASN A 841 22.89 -15.37 -14.40
C ASN A 841 23.28 -15.30 -15.88
N ILE A 842 22.62 -14.43 -16.66
CA ILE A 842 22.78 -14.37 -18.11
C ILE A 842 23.66 -13.18 -18.49
N GLN A 843 24.77 -13.48 -19.17
CA GLN A 843 25.71 -12.45 -19.65
C GLN A 843 26.42 -12.89 -20.93
N ILE A 844 26.78 -11.91 -21.76
CA ILE A 844 27.59 -12.15 -22.97
C ILE A 844 29.08 -12.22 -22.58
N MET A 845 29.60 -13.45 -22.53
CA MET A 845 31.02 -13.74 -22.33
C MET A 845 31.80 -13.56 -23.64
N GLY A 846 33.00 -12.96 -23.53
CA GLY A 846 33.88 -12.65 -24.65
C GLY A 846 34.74 -11.41 -24.38
N GLY A 847 35.75 -11.15 -25.22
CA GLY A 847 36.62 -9.98 -25.09
C GLY A 847 35.90 -8.65 -25.39
N SER A 848 36.36 -7.55 -24.82
CA SER A 848 35.89 -6.19 -25.14
C SER A 848 36.42 -5.65 -26.48
N SER A 849 37.39 -6.34 -27.07
CA SER A 849 38.09 -5.95 -28.30
C SER A 849 38.11 -7.10 -29.32
N LEU A 850 38.00 -6.79 -30.61
CA LEU A 850 38.03 -7.77 -31.72
C LEU A 850 38.94 -7.32 -32.87
N CYS A 851 39.85 -8.19 -33.30
CA CYS A 851 40.82 -7.92 -34.37
C CYS A 851 40.53 -8.64 -35.69
N GLY A 852 39.88 -9.80 -35.62
CA GLY A 852 39.62 -10.69 -36.76
C GLY A 852 38.29 -11.41 -36.60
N SER A 853 38.28 -12.58 -35.96
CA SER A 853 37.06 -13.26 -35.54
C SER A 853 37.19 -13.81 -34.13
N SER A 854 36.13 -13.76 -33.33
CA SER A 854 36.08 -14.36 -32.01
C SER A 854 34.69 -14.91 -31.71
N VAL A 855 34.61 -15.86 -30.79
CA VAL A 855 33.36 -16.47 -30.35
C VAL A 855 32.92 -15.79 -29.06
N TYR A 856 31.69 -15.28 -29.06
CA TYR A 856 30.99 -14.76 -27.90
C TYR A 856 29.96 -15.78 -27.46
N ASN A 857 29.78 -15.94 -26.15
CA ASN A 857 28.90 -16.94 -25.57
C ASN A 857 27.93 -16.29 -24.58
N LEU A 858 26.63 -16.48 -24.77
CA LEU A 858 25.62 -16.15 -23.79
C LEU A 858 25.64 -17.22 -22.69
N SER A 859 26.32 -16.92 -21.58
CA SER A 859 26.38 -17.79 -20.41
C SER A 859 25.04 -17.76 -19.67
N GLY A 860 24.65 -18.86 -19.02
CA GLY A 860 23.46 -18.93 -18.17
C GLY A 860 22.11 -19.06 -18.87
N ALA A 861 22.08 -19.10 -20.21
CA ALA A 861 20.83 -19.26 -20.96
C ALA A 861 20.17 -20.63 -20.69
N PRO A 862 18.83 -20.70 -20.54
CA PRO A 862 18.12 -21.97 -20.34
C PRO A 862 18.33 -22.96 -21.49
N SER A 863 18.36 -24.25 -21.16
CA SER A 863 18.46 -25.32 -22.17
C SER A 863 17.24 -25.28 -23.10
N GLY A 864 17.48 -25.27 -24.41
CA GLY A 864 16.42 -25.23 -25.43
C GLY A 864 15.89 -23.83 -25.78
N ALA A 865 16.44 -22.76 -25.20
CA ALA A 865 16.05 -21.39 -25.54
C ALA A 865 16.40 -21.01 -27.00
N ILE A 866 15.51 -20.26 -27.66
CA ILE A 866 15.74 -19.74 -29.01
C ILE A 866 16.45 -18.38 -28.88
N ILE A 867 17.68 -18.32 -29.39
CA ILE A 867 18.56 -17.16 -29.24
C ILE A 867 18.85 -16.55 -30.62
N SER A 868 18.59 -15.25 -30.77
CA SER A 868 18.98 -14.46 -31.94
C SER A 868 20.03 -13.43 -31.57
N TRP A 869 20.96 -13.15 -32.48
CA TRP A 869 22.05 -12.21 -32.26
C TRP A 869 22.00 -11.07 -33.28
N THR A 870 22.20 -9.83 -32.83
CA THR A 870 22.30 -8.64 -33.68
C THR A 870 23.50 -7.78 -33.26
N ALA A 871 23.98 -6.93 -34.16
CA ALA A 871 25.05 -5.98 -33.90
C ALA A 871 24.69 -4.62 -34.48
N THR A 872 24.83 -3.57 -33.68
CA THR A 872 24.52 -2.19 -34.06
C THR A 872 25.74 -1.31 -33.82
N PRO A 873 26.20 -0.48 -34.79
CA PRO A 873 25.68 -0.31 -36.15
C PRO A 873 25.90 -1.54 -37.07
N SER A 874 24.96 -1.75 -38.00
CA SER A 874 25.07 -2.82 -39.00
C SER A 874 26.20 -2.54 -40.00
N GLY A 875 26.92 -3.59 -40.43
CA GLY A 875 27.96 -3.50 -41.48
C GLY A 875 29.40 -3.46 -40.96
N ILE A 876 29.61 -3.33 -39.64
CA ILE A 876 30.94 -3.35 -39.02
C ILE A 876 31.45 -4.77 -38.79
N VAL A 877 30.56 -5.70 -38.45
CA VAL A 877 30.84 -7.12 -38.25
C VAL A 877 29.83 -7.99 -38.99
N SER A 878 30.22 -9.22 -39.33
CA SER A 878 29.29 -10.30 -39.65
C SER A 878 29.12 -11.22 -38.45
N LEU A 879 27.89 -11.68 -38.24
CA LEU A 879 27.53 -12.60 -37.17
C LEU A 879 27.23 -13.98 -37.78
N THR A 880 27.82 -15.02 -37.21
CA THR A 880 27.47 -16.42 -37.50
C THR A 880 26.95 -17.06 -36.21
N PRO A 881 25.62 -17.00 -35.95
CA PRO A 881 25.01 -17.57 -34.76
C PRO A 881 25.04 -19.10 -34.75
N ASN A 882 25.23 -19.68 -33.56
CA ASN A 882 25.11 -21.11 -33.27
C ASN A 882 24.53 -21.30 -31.85
N GLY A 883 23.22 -21.09 -31.71
CA GLY A 883 22.53 -21.13 -30.41
C GLY A 883 23.05 -20.07 -29.44
N ALA A 884 23.51 -20.50 -28.26
CA ALA A 884 24.07 -19.62 -27.24
C ALA A 884 25.43 -19.03 -27.60
N GLN A 885 26.06 -19.46 -28.70
CA GLN A 885 27.30 -18.89 -29.20
C GLN A 885 27.07 -18.09 -30.47
N VAL A 886 27.85 -17.04 -30.66
CA VAL A 886 27.93 -16.31 -31.93
C VAL A 886 29.40 -16.08 -32.28
N THR A 887 29.76 -16.42 -33.51
CA THR A 887 31.06 -16.00 -34.06
C THR A 887 30.90 -14.61 -34.63
N VAL A 888 31.59 -13.63 -34.05
CA VAL A 888 31.65 -12.25 -34.53
C VAL A 888 32.90 -12.11 -35.37
N THR A 889 32.75 -11.74 -36.64
CA THR A 889 33.86 -11.56 -37.59
C THR A 889 33.90 -10.12 -38.07
N LYS A 890 35.07 -9.50 -37.99
CA LYS A 890 35.32 -8.14 -38.44
C LYS A 890 35.08 -7.99 -39.94
N ILE A 891 34.38 -6.92 -40.33
CA ILE A 891 34.29 -6.44 -41.71
C ILE A 891 35.04 -5.10 -41.85
N MET A 892 34.75 -4.15 -40.96
CA MET A 892 35.41 -2.84 -40.90
C MET A 892 35.67 -2.42 -39.45
N GLU A 893 36.35 -1.30 -39.26
CA GLU A 893 36.67 -0.74 -37.94
C GLU A 893 35.50 0.06 -37.38
N GLY A 894 35.38 0.08 -36.06
CA GLY A 894 34.38 0.87 -35.33
C GLY A 894 33.92 0.19 -34.05
N THR A 895 32.98 0.81 -33.36
CA THR A 895 32.35 0.27 -32.15
C THR A 895 31.01 -0.36 -32.51
N ILE A 896 30.73 -1.55 -31.96
CA ILE A 896 29.41 -2.16 -32.05
C ILE A 896 28.87 -2.50 -30.65
N THR A 897 27.56 -2.47 -30.52
CA THR A 897 26.82 -3.13 -29.43
C THR A 897 26.31 -4.47 -29.95
N LEU A 898 26.88 -5.56 -29.46
CA LEU A 898 26.41 -6.92 -29.71
C LEU A 898 25.22 -7.19 -28.79
N THR A 899 24.09 -7.55 -29.38
CA THR A 899 22.85 -7.86 -28.65
C THR A 899 22.50 -9.33 -28.82
N ALA A 900 22.35 -10.07 -27.72
CA ALA A 900 21.72 -11.38 -27.69
C ALA A 900 20.26 -11.21 -27.29
N THR A 901 19.34 -11.84 -28.00
CA THR A 901 17.92 -11.83 -27.69
C THR A 901 17.45 -13.25 -27.46
N ILE A 902 16.94 -13.55 -26.28
CA ILE A 902 16.23 -14.80 -26.02
C ILE A 902 14.75 -14.53 -26.29
N ALA A 903 14.20 -15.22 -27.30
CA ALA A 903 12.77 -15.25 -27.54
C ALA A 903 12.16 -16.35 -26.69
N ASN A 904 11.27 -16.00 -25.77
CA ASN A 904 10.45 -16.97 -25.05
C ASN A 904 9.25 -17.39 -25.93
N SER A 905 8.72 -18.59 -25.72
CA SER A 905 7.45 -19.05 -26.32
C SER A 905 6.24 -18.18 -25.94
N CYS A 906 6.42 -17.25 -24.98
CA CYS A 906 5.38 -16.41 -24.39
C CYS A 906 5.34 -14.97 -24.94
N SER A 907 5.86 -14.76 -26.16
CA SER A 907 5.84 -13.48 -26.88
C SER A 907 6.65 -12.33 -26.27
N SER A 908 7.39 -12.57 -25.18
CA SER A 908 8.35 -11.65 -24.57
C SER A 908 9.78 -11.97 -25.01
N SER A 909 10.58 -10.93 -25.27
CA SER A 909 11.97 -11.05 -25.68
C SER A 909 12.89 -10.31 -24.72
N PHE A 910 13.86 -11.02 -24.15
CA PHE A 910 14.86 -10.44 -23.25
C PHE A 910 16.15 -10.19 -24.01
N GLN A 911 16.78 -9.03 -23.79
CA GLN A 911 17.98 -8.61 -24.50
C GLN A 911 19.15 -8.38 -23.55
N TRP A 912 20.31 -8.92 -23.93
CA TRP A 912 21.59 -8.64 -23.27
C TRP A 912 22.50 -7.97 -24.26
N GLN A 913 23.21 -6.94 -23.81
CA GLN A 913 24.06 -6.12 -24.67
C GLN A 913 25.49 -6.13 -24.18
N LYS A 914 26.43 -6.07 -25.13
CA LYS A 914 27.85 -5.91 -24.87
C LYS A 914 28.48 -5.05 -25.94
N ASP A 915 29.14 -3.98 -25.51
CA ASP A 915 29.93 -3.15 -26.41
C ASP A 915 31.27 -3.82 -26.72
N ILE A 916 31.63 -3.82 -28.00
CA ILE A 916 32.86 -4.41 -28.53
C ILE A 916 33.53 -3.40 -29.45
N GLN A 917 34.81 -3.14 -29.20
CA GLN A 917 35.67 -2.34 -30.06
C GLN A 917 36.30 -3.19 -31.15
N ILE A 918 36.13 -2.79 -32.42
CA ILE A 918 36.64 -3.51 -33.59
C ILE A 918 37.86 -2.77 -34.13
N PHE A 919 39.05 -3.22 -33.75
CA PHE A 919 40.32 -2.59 -34.12
C PHE A 919 40.87 -3.14 -35.43
N GLY A 920 41.61 -2.32 -36.18
CA GLY A 920 42.47 -2.76 -37.29
C GLY A 920 43.90 -2.26 -37.15
N THR A 921 44.71 -2.41 -38.19
CA THR A 921 46.10 -1.95 -38.12
C THR A 921 46.12 -0.43 -37.92
N PRO A 922 46.81 0.10 -36.88
CA PRO A 922 46.78 1.53 -36.61
C PRO A 922 47.25 2.36 -37.80
N SER A 923 46.50 3.40 -38.15
CA SER A 923 46.78 4.21 -39.34
C SER A 923 47.90 5.21 -39.10
N ILE A 924 48.86 5.26 -40.02
CA ILE A 924 49.94 6.26 -40.04
C ILE A 924 49.40 7.71 -40.02
N SER A 925 48.25 7.98 -40.64
CA SER A 925 47.71 9.34 -40.74
C SER A 925 47.24 9.94 -39.41
N GLN A 926 47.03 9.09 -38.40
CA GLN A 926 46.56 9.50 -37.07
C GLN A 926 47.71 9.70 -36.07
N ILE A 927 48.95 9.36 -36.46
CA ILE A 927 50.13 9.51 -35.61
C ILE A 927 50.68 10.93 -35.73
N ASN A 928 50.91 11.60 -34.60
CA ASN A 928 51.64 12.85 -34.52
C ASN A 928 52.72 12.77 -33.42
N ILE A 929 53.67 13.71 -33.43
CA ILE A 929 54.70 13.82 -32.38
C ILE A 929 54.63 15.22 -31.79
N GLU A 930 54.37 15.29 -30.50
CA GLU A 930 54.33 16.54 -29.76
C GLU A 930 55.58 16.72 -28.92
N GLU A 931 56.01 17.98 -28.78
CA GLU A 931 57.15 18.38 -27.96
C GLU A 931 56.64 19.16 -26.74
N ASN A 932 57.16 18.82 -25.57
CA ASN A 932 56.97 19.57 -24.34
C ASN A 932 58.32 19.75 -23.64
N GLY A 933 58.67 21.00 -23.36
CA GLY A 933 59.93 21.35 -22.73
C GLY A 933 60.32 22.81 -22.96
N PRO A 934 61.50 23.21 -22.46
CA PRO A 934 62.03 24.54 -22.67
C PRO A 934 62.32 24.79 -24.17
N SER A 935 62.11 26.02 -24.64
CA SER A 935 62.37 26.41 -26.04
C SER A 935 63.86 26.46 -26.42
N CYS A 936 64.74 26.13 -25.48
CA CYS A 936 66.19 26.09 -25.63
C CYS A 936 66.81 25.13 -24.59
N ILE A 937 68.00 24.62 -24.87
CA ILE A 937 68.73 23.65 -24.03
C ILE A 937 69.77 24.36 -23.16
N ASP A 938 69.66 24.18 -21.84
CA ASP A 938 70.69 24.52 -20.84
C ASP A 938 70.80 23.40 -19.80
N GLY A 939 71.17 22.20 -20.26
CA GLY A 939 71.32 21.03 -19.40
C GLY A 939 70.02 20.38 -18.92
N GLN A 940 68.89 20.60 -19.62
CA GLN A 940 67.59 19.99 -19.36
C GLN A 940 67.19 19.01 -20.48
N SER A 941 66.31 18.05 -20.18
CA SER A 941 65.78 17.09 -21.16
C SER A 941 64.52 17.62 -21.86
N LEU A 942 64.37 17.34 -23.15
CA LEU A 942 63.15 17.60 -23.92
C LEU A 942 62.25 16.36 -23.90
N SER A 943 60.96 16.54 -23.63
CA SER A 943 60.00 15.44 -23.65
C SER A 943 59.23 15.42 -24.96
N PHE A 944 59.09 14.24 -25.56
CA PHE A 944 58.29 14.03 -26.76
C PHE A 944 57.25 12.95 -26.51
N GLY A 945 56.04 13.15 -27.01
CA GLY A 945 54.93 12.20 -26.92
C GLY A 945 54.47 11.81 -28.32
N ALA A 946 54.25 10.51 -28.53
CA ALA A 946 53.51 10.08 -29.72
C ALA A 946 52.04 10.25 -29.39
N THR A 947 51.30 10.89 -30.28
CA THR A 947 49.85 10.99 -30.17
C THR A 947 49.20 10.16 -31.28
N TYR A 948 48.07 9.53 -30.96
CA TYR A 948 47.25 8.82 -31.93
C TYR A 948 45.84 9.37 -31.82
N ASN A 949 45.26 9.82 -32.93
CA ASN A 949 43.91 10.40 -32.94
C ASN A 949 43.70 11.61 -32.00
N GLY A 950 44.78 12.24 -31.56
CA GLY A 950 44.77 13.35 -30.59
C GLY A 950 45.05 12.93 -29.14
N ASP A 951 44.97 11.64 -28.82
CA ASP A 951 45.23 11.10 -27.49
C ASP A 951 46.73 10.82 -27.29
N SER A 952 47.21 10.93 -26.05
CA SER A 952 48.64 10.80 -25.69
C SER A 952 48.81 10.16 -24.30
N GLY A 953 50.00 9.69 -23.97
CA GLY A 953 50.26 9.12 -22.64
C GLY A 953 49.40 7.87 -22.35
N CYS A 954 48.70 7.84 -21.21
CA CYS A 954 47.78 6.73 -20.90
C CYS A 954 46.49 6.77 -21.73
N ASP A 955 46.10 7.91 -22.30
CA ASP A 955 44.85 8.04 -23.06
C ASP A 955 44.92 7.29 -24.39
N LEU A 956 46.13 6.93 -24.86
CA LEU A 956 46.34 6.05 -26.00
C LEU A 956 45.64 4.68 -25.89
N LEU A 957 45.31 4.23 -24.67
CA LEU A 957 44.52 3.01 -24.45
C LEU A 957 43.09 3.14 -24.95
N ASN A 958 42.53 4.36 -24.99
CA ASN A 958 41.17 4.60 -25.50
C ASN A 958 41.08 4.29 -27.00
N ASP A 959 42.19 4.46 -27.73
CA ASP A 959 42.34 4.05 -29.14
C ASP A 959 42.89 2.62 -29.30
N GLY A 960 43.00 1.86 -28.20
CA GLY A 960 43.51 0.49 -28.17
C GLY A 960 45.01 0.35 -28.38
N ILE A 961 45.80 1.43 -28.26
CA ILE A 961 47.25 1.40 -28.43
C ILE A 961 47.93 0.86 -27.16
N THR A 962 48.76 -0.17 -27.32
CA THR A 962 49.47 -0.84 -26.23
C THR A 962 50.97 -0.58 -26.22
N GLU A 963 51.58 -0.26 -27.37
CA GLU A 963 53.01 0.01 -27.46
C GLU A 963 53.30 1.12 -28.49
N VAL A 964 54.35 1.90 -28.23
CA VAL A 964 54.92 2.88 -29.16
C VAL A 964 56.39 2.56 -29.38
N ASP A 965 56.87 2.74 -30.61
CA ASP A 965 58.28 2.58 -30.95
C ASP A 965 58.79 3.86 -31.64
N TRP A 966 60.07 4.17 -31.43
CA TRP A 966 60.66 5.47 -31.76
C TRP A 966 61.91 5.33 -32.63
N GLN A 967 62.00 6.14 -33.68
CA GLN A 967 63.21 6.30 -34.48
C GLN A 967 63.73 7.73 -34.34
N ILE A 968 64.92 7.87 -33.74
CA ILE A 968 65.54 9.15 -33.41
C ILE A 968 66.71 9.42 -34.36
N MET A 969 66.61 10.48 -35.17
CA MET A 969 67.66 10.91 -36.08
C MET A 969 68.20 12.27 -35.61
N SER A 970 69.37 12.25 -34.98
CA SER A 970 70.04 13.46 -34.46
C SER A 970 71.48 13.53 -34.97
N PRO A 971 71.95 14.70 -35.43
CA PRO A 971 73.37 14.93 -35.75
C PRO A 971 74.24 15.13 -34.50
N GLN A 972 73.64 15.31 -33.32
CA GLN A 972 74.34 15.46 -32.04
C GLN A 972 74.12 14.23 -31.13
N PRO A 973 75.10 13.86 -30.29
CA PRO A 973 74.94 12.81 -29.29
C PRO A 973 73.80 13.14 -28.31
N TYR A 974 73.01 12.13 -27.96
CA TYR A 974 71.87 12.26 -27.04
C TYR A 974 71.82 11.10 -26.05
N GLN A 975 71.11 11.29 -24.94
CA GLN A 975 70.64 10.22 -24.05
C GLN A 975 69.12 10.15 -24.14
N VAL A 976 68.56 8.94 -24.23
CA VAL A 976 67.11 8.72 -24.29
C VAL A 976 66.63 7.95 -23.07
N THR A 977 65.52 8.42 -22.49
CA THR A 977 64.76 7.69 -21.48
C THR A 977 63.36 7.43 -22.04
N TYR A 978 62.97 6.17 -22.12
CA TYR A 978 61.62 5.79 -22.57
C TYR A 978 60.62 5.84 -21.42
N ASN A 979 59.36 6.11 -21.74
CA ASN A 979 58.25 6.27 -20.79
C ASN A 979 58.55 7.32 -19.71
N ALA A 980 58.95 8.52 -20.14
CA ALA A 980 59.36 9.61 -19.26
C ALA A 980 58.96 10.97 -19.83
N GLY A 981 58.62 11.90 -18.93
CA GLY A 981 58.17 13.25 -19.27
C GLY A 981 56.66 13.39 -19.07
N VAL A 982 56.05 14.44 -19.63
CA VAL A 982 54.59 14.68 -19.47
C VAL A 982 53.69 13.65 -20.16
N TYR A 983 54.26 12.83 -21.04
CA TYR A 983 53.57 11.78 -21.82
C TYR A 983 53.85 10.37 -21.28
N GLU A 984 54.33 10.26 -20.03
CA GLU A 984 54.51 8.97 -19.35
C GLU A 984 53.16 8.36 -18.95
N CYS A 985 53.10 7.03 -18.89
CA CYS A 985 51.93 6.33 -18.36
C CYS A 985 52.25 5.62 -17.04
N SER A 986 51.61 6.07 -15.95
CA SER A 986 51.86 5.63 -14.58
C SER A 986 51.30 4.23 -14.27
N SER A 987 50.36 3.71 -15.07
CA SER A 987 49.80 2.37 -14.92
C SER A 987 50.62 1.26 -15.61
N GLY A 988 51.72 1.62 -16.30
CA GLY A 988 52.58 0.68 -17.04
C GLY A 988 51.89 -0.06 -18.20
N SER A 989 50.65 0.33 -18.55
CA SER A 989 49.80 -0.40 -19.50
C SER A 989 50.09 -0.05 -20.97
N VAL A 990 50.69 1.11 -21.23
CA VAL A 990 51.24 1.47 -22.54
C VAL A 990 52.76 1.54 -22.45
N ILE A 991 53.47 0.86 -23.35
CA ILE A 991 54.93 0.81 -23.35
C ILE A 991 55.49 1.88 -24.28
N ASN A 992 56.45 2.67 -23.77
CA ASN A 992 57.13 3.78 -24.45
C ASN A 992 56.23 4.90 -25.02
N PRO A 993 55.11 5.31 -24.38
CA PRO A 993 54.18 6.32 -24.92
C PRO A 993 54.83 7.69 -25.16
N GLY A 994 55.86 8.01 -24.37
CA GLY A 994 56.72 9.17 -24.55
C GLY A 994 58.20 8.85 -24.38
N ILE A 995 59.06 9.75 -24.87
CA ILE A 995 60.51 9.71 -24.68
C ILE A 995 61.02 11.05 -24.14
N SER A 996 62.06 11.01 -23.31
CA SER A 996 62.81 12.19 -22.90
C SER A 996 64.21 12.13 -23.49
N LEU A 997 64.63 13.19 -24.20
CA LEU A 997 65.93 13.31 -24.84
C LEU A 997 66.77 14.38 -24.14
N TYR A 998 67.95 14.00 -23.67
CA TYR A 998 68.94 14.91 -23.10
C TYR A 998 70.07 15.18 -24.10
N PHE A 999 70.40 16.47 -24.26
CA PHE A 999 71.53 16.96 -25.05
C PHE A 999 72.44 17.83 -24.18
N SER A 1000 73.75 17.77 -24.41
CA SER A 1000 74.64 18.81 -23.90
C SER A 1000 74.34 20.15 -24.60
N PRO A 1001 74.49 21.31 -23.91
CA PRO A 1001 74.18 22.62 -24.49
C PRO A 1001 74.86 22.82 -25.86
N PRO A 1002 74.09 22.93 -26.97
CA PRO A 1002 74.67 23.00 -28.30
C PRO A 1002 75.22 24.40 -28.59
N THR A 1003 76.40 24.47 -29.21
CA THR A 1003 77.03 25.74 -29.63
C THR A 1003 76.44 26.29 -30.93
N THR A 1004 75.81 25.46 -31.76
CA THR A 1004 75.04 25.83 -32.95
C THR A 1004 73.70 25.09 -32.97
N PRO A 1005 72.60 25.73 -33.43
CA PRO A 1005 71.33 25.04 -33.59
C PRO A 1005 71.43 23.85 -34.57
N PHE A 1006 70.72 22.77 -34.29
CA PHE A 1006 70.66 21.58 -35.16
C PHE A 1006 69.24 21.04 -35.27
N MET A 1007 68.98 20.21 -36.28
CA MET A 1007 67.67 19.59 -36.48
C MET A 1007 67.65 18.18 -35.92
N LEU A 1008 66.74 17.93 -34.98
CA LEU A 1008 66.34 16.60 -34.51
C LEU A 1008 65.17 16.13 -35.37
N THR A 1009 65.18 14.91 -35.89
CA THR A 1009 64.01 14.34 -36.56
C THR A 1009 63.56 13.04 -35.88
N LEU A 1010 62.29 12.98 -35.51
CA LEU A 1010 61.68 11.84 -34.85
C LEU A 1010 60.65 11.16 -35.76
N LYS A 1011 60.56 9.84 -35.68
CA LYS A 1011 59.42 9.07 -36.18
C LYS A 1011 58.90 8.18 -35.06
N ALA A 1012 57.60 7.95 -35.07
CA ALA A 1012 56.94 7.00 -34.18
C ALA A 1012 56.14 5.98 -34.98
N ARG A 1013 55.97 4.78 -34.44
CA ARG A 1013 54.94 3.83 -34.86
C ARG A 1013 54.24 3.29 -33.63
N VAL A 1014 52.99 2.90 -33.78
CA VAL A 1014 52.17 2.43 -32.66
C VAL A 1014 51.68 1.01 -32.93
N LYS A 1015 51.49 0.24 -31.86
CA LYS A 1015 50.94 -1.12 -31.88
C LYS A 1015 49.70 -1.13 -31.01
N ASN A 1016 48.63 -1.73 -31.51
CA ASN A 1016 47.42 -1.89 -30.72
C ASN A 1016 47.30 -3.29 -30.13
N GLU A 1017 46.22 -3.52 -29.39
CA GLU A 1017 45.86 -4.81 -28.77
C GLU A 1017 45.79 -5.98 -29.77
N CYS A 1018 45.68 -5.70 -31.08
CA CYS A 1018 45.73 -6.72 -32.12
C CYS A 1018 47.15 -7.21 -32.46
N GLY A 1019 48.17 -6.59 -31.87
CA GLY A 1019 49.56 -7.01 -31.97
C GLY A 1019 50.30 -6.55 -33.24
N GLU A 1020 49.63 -5.85 -34.15
CA GLU A 1020 50.21 -5.36 -35.40
C GLU A 1020 50.74 -3.93 -35.25
N TRP A 1021 51.96 -3.68 -35.75
CA TRP A 1021 52.56 -2.35 -35.76
C TRP A 1021 52.06 -1.54 -36.95
N SER A 1022 51.83 -0.24 -36.74
CA SER A 1022 51.70 0.71 -37.83
C SER A 1022 53.00 0.82 -38.65
N LEU A 1023 52.89 1.41 -39.83
CA LEU A 1023 54.06 1.97 -40.50
C LEU A 1023 54.63 3.14 -39.66
N TRP A 1024 55.92 3.42 -39.84
CA TRP A 1024 56.56 4.58 -39.24
C TRP A 1024 55.92 5.88 -39.75
N SER A 1025 55.66 6.82 -38.84
CA SER A 1025 55.16 8.15 -39.13
C SER A 1025 56.07 8.91 -40.12
N PRO A 1026 55.59 10.00 -40.73
CA PRO A 1026 56.48 10.98 -41.34
C PRO A 1026 57.55 11.44 -40.34
N GLY A 1027 58.72 11.86 -40.83
CA GLY A 1027 59.74 12.44 -39.97
C GLY A 1027 59.31 13.83 -39.50
N TYR A 1028 59.17 14.01 -38.19
CA TYR A 1028 58.89 15.31 -37.56
C TYR A 1028 60.19 15.95 -37.11
N SER A 1029 60.50 17.12 -37.68
CA SER A 1029 61.77 17.80 -37.45
C SER A 1029 61.61 18.99 -36.49
N PHE A 1030 62.40 18.99 -35.42
CA PHE A 1030 62.45 19.99 -34.36
C PHE A 1030 63.82 20.68 -34.36
N GLN A 1031 63.83 22.00 -34.26
CA GLN A 1031 65.08 22.78 -34.20
C GLN A 1031 65.52 22.92 -32.75
N ILE A 1032 66.68 22.36 -32.41
CA ILE A 1032 67.22 22.39 -31.05
C ILE A 1032 68.33 23.45 -30.97
N SER A 1033 68.24 24.37 -30.00
CA SER A 1033 69.19 25.48 -29.80
C SER A 1033 69.58 25.63 -28.32
N GLY A 1034 70.72 26.27 -28.02
CA GLY A 1034 71.14 26.58 -26.65
C GLY A 1034 70.51 27.87 -26.12
N CYS A 1035 70.27 27.97 -24.80
CA CYS A 1035 69.59 29.14 -24.20
C CYS A 1035 70.39 30.45 -24.26
N SER A 1036 71.67 30.38 -24.59
CA SER A 1036 72.57 31.53 -24.78
C SER A 1036 72.64 32.01 -26.24
N ALA A 1037 71.79 31.49 -27.13
CA ALA A 1037 71.67 31.98 -28.51
C ALA A 1037 70.93 33.33 -28.57
N TYR A 1038 71.74 34.39 -28.63
CA TYR A 1038 71.53 35.75 -29.19
C TYR A 1038 70.14 36.12 -29.77
N SER A 1039 69.61 37.29 -29.38
CA SER A 1039 68.41 37.91 -29.97
C SER A 1039 68.59 38.14 -31.48
N SER A 1040 67.61 37.72 -32.29
CA SER A 1040 67.73 37.66 -33.75
C SER A 1040 68.04 39.01 -34.38
N LEU A 1041 69.13 39.09 -35.14
CA LEU A 1041 69.59 40.23 -35.92
C LEU A 1041 68.77 40.45 -37.20
N PHE A 1042 68.01 39.44 -37.65
CA PHE A 1042 67.22 39.51 -38.88
C PHE A 1042 65.72 39.28 -38.64
N SER A 1043 64.89 39.82 -39.53
CA SER A 1043 63.43 39.63 -39.53
C SER A 1043 62.92 39.33 -40.94
N ILE A 1044 61.89 38.48 -41.06
CA ILE A 1044 61.29 38.06 -42.33
C ILE A 1044 59.81 38.46 -42.37
N THR A 1045 59.38 39.20 -43.39
CA THR A 1045 57.98 39.62 -43.57
C THR A 1045 57.56 39.65 -45.05
N PRO A 1046 56.32 39.28 -45.40
CA PRO A 1046 55.32 38.67 -44.53
C PRO A 1046 55.64 37.19 -44.22
N ASN A 1047 55.15 36.70 -43.08
CA ASN A 1047 55.24 35.29 -42.69
C ASN A 1047 53.99 34.96 -41.84
N PRO A 1048 52.98 34.24 -42.37
CA PRO A 1048 53.02 33.42 -43.60
C PRO A 1048 53.16 34.22 -44.91
N ALA A 1049 53.79 33.60 -45.91
CA ALA A 1049 54.00 34.17 -47.25
C ALA A 1049 53.35 33.31 -48.34
N SER A 1050 52.87 33.92 -49.42
CA SER A 1050 52.39 33.22 -50.63
C SER A 1050 53.09 33.69 -51.90
N GLY A 1051 53.97 34.68 -51.79
CA GLY A 1051 54.63 35.37 -52.91
C GLY A 1051 56.06 35.76 -52.56
N THR A 1052 56.38 37.05 -52.55
CA THR A 1052 57.72 37.55 -52.19
C THR A 1052 57.84 37.80 -50.69
N ILE A 1053 58.95 37.38 -50.09
CA ILE A 1053 59.35 37.75 -48.71
C ILE A 1053 60.43 38.82 -48.72
N THR A 1054 60.40 39.67 -47.70
CA THR A 1054 61.42 40.68 -47.42
C THR A 1054 62.15 40.31 -46.13
N ILE A 1055 63.48 40.34 -46.18
CA ILE A 1055 64.36 40.06 -45.06
C ILE A 1055 65.11 41.34 -44.70
N THR A 1056 65.02 41.76 -43.45
CA THR A 1056 65.57 43.04 -42.97
C THR A 1056 66.48 42.81 -41.76
N SER A 1057 67.65 43.47 -41.73
CA SER A 1057 68.55 43.48 -40.58
C SER A 1057 68.16 44.57 -39.55
N GLY A 1058 68.12 44.24 -38.26
CA GLY A 1058 67.81 45.17 -37.16
C GLY A 1058 68.99 46.06 -36.71
N SER A 1059 68.71 47.27 -36.20
CA SER A 1059 69.73 48.20 -35.68
C SER A 1059 70.15 47.88 -34.24
N THR A 1060 71.44 48.07 -33.96
CA THR A 1060 72.21 47.74 -32.75
C THR A 1060 71.51 48.04 -31.41
N ASN A 1061 71.18 46.98 -30.65
CA ASN A 1061 70.88 47.07 -29.21
C ASN A 1061 72.14 46.86 -28.37
N GLU A 1062 72.29 47.65 -27.30
CA GLU A 1062 73.50 47.86 -26.48
C GLU A 1062 74.05 46.62 -25.72
N GLN A 1063 73.44 45.43 -25.85
CA GLN A 1063 73.94 44.19 -25.22
C GLN A 1063 75.06 43.47 -25.99
N TYR A 1064 75.53 43.99 -27.14
CA TYR A 1064 76.64 43.40 -27.92
C TYR A 1064 77.98 44.16 -27.80
N SER A 1065 78.11 45.08 -26.86
CA SER A 1065 79.27 45.99 -26.71
C SER A 1065 80.50 45.38 -25.99
N LYS A 1066 80.58 44.06 -25.80
CA LYS A 1066 81.73 43.37 -25.15
C LYS A 1066 82.62 42.55 -26.08
N ILE A 1067 82.64 42.87 -27.37
CA ILE A 1067 83.66 42.38 -28.29
C ILE A 1067 84.25 43.60 -28.98
N GLY A 1068 85.49 43.94 -28.63
CA GLY A 1068 86.18 45.10 -29.17
C GLY A 1068 86.49 44.89 -30.64
N GLU A 1069 85.64 45.41 -31.51
CA GLU A 1069 85.96 45.97 -32.84
C GLU A 1069 84.70 46.67 -33.38
N ALA A 1070 84.78 47.98 -33.55
CA ALA A 1070 83.70 48.78 -34.12
C ALA A 1070 83.69 48.60 -35.64
N GLY A 1071 82.64 47.97 -36.19
CA GLY A 1071 82.38 47.97 -37.64
C GLY A 1071 81.29 46.99 -38.11
N ASN A 1072 80.10 47.52 -38.45
CA ASN A 1072 79.05 46.97 -39.33
C ASN A 1072 78.68 45.47 -39.21
N ASN A 1073 77.67 45.11 -38.39
CA ASN A 1073 77.13 43.73 -38.34
C ASN A 1073 75.69 43.55 -38.89
N GLY A 1074 75.03 44.62 -39.36
CA GLY A 1074 73.65 44.59 -39.85
C GLY A 1074 73.52 44.52 -41.37
N PHE A 1075 74.15 43.54 -42.03
CA PHE A 1075 73.97 43.34 -43.48
C PHE A 1075 73.82 41.87 -43.85
N ILE A 1076 73.14 41.61 -44.96
CA ILE A 1076 72.78 40.27 -45.45
C ILE A 1076 73.68 39.93 -46.64
N LYS A 1077 74.39 38.80 -46.55
CA LYS A 1077 75.33 38.32 -47.56
C LYS A 1077 74.83 37.07 -48.27
N GLU A 1078 74.16 36.17 -47.55
CA GLU A 1078 73.59 34.94 -48.11
C GLU A 1078 72.27 34.61 -47.42
N VAL A 1079 71.31 34.11 -48.19
CA VAL A 1079 70.09 33.51 -47.66
C VAL A 1079 69.86 32.13 -48.29
N LYS A 1080 69.60 31.11 -47.47
CA LYS A 1080 69.19 29.76 -47.88
C LYS A 1080 67.82 29.44 -47.31
N ILE A 1081 66.97 28.80 -48.11
CA ILE A 1081 65.69 28.25 -47.68
C ILE A 1081 65.79 26.73 -47.76
N TYR A 1082 65.48 26.07 -46.65
CA TYR A 1082 65.41 24.62 -46.50
C TYR A 1082 63.94 24.19 -46.44
N ALA A 1083 63.62 23.08 -47.12
CA ALA A 1083 62.39 22.35 -46.83
C ALA A 1083 62.46 21.72 -45.43
N SER A 1084 61.31 21.34 -44.88
CA SER A 1084 61.23 20.59 -43.61
C SER A 1084 62.07 19.30 -43.59
N SER A 1085 62.42 18.76 -44.76
CA SER A 1085 63.34 17.61 -44.91
C SER A 1085 64.83 17.96 -44.82
N GLY A 1086 65.20 19.23 -44.61
CA GLY A 1086 66.58 19.71 -44.56
C GLY A 1086 67.25 19.93 -45.92
N LYS A 1087 66.54 19.69 -47.02
CA LYS A 1087 67.03 19.97 -48.39
C LYS A 1087 66.95 21.46 -48.69
N ILE A 1088 68.05 22.06 -49.18
CA ILE A 1088 68.03 23.44 -49.70
C ILE A 1088 67.13 23.49 -50.93
N VAL A 1089 66.05 24.26 -50.84
CA VAL A 1089 65.09 24.49 -51.92
C VAL A 1089 65.33 25.83 -52.62
N LYS A 1090 65.98 26.79 -51.95
CA LYS A 1090 66.38 28.07 -52.56
C LYS A 1090 67.62 28.62 -51.88
N GLN A 1091 68.51 29.26 -52.64
CA GLN A 1091 69.72 29.90 -52.11
C GLN A 1091 70.08 31.11 -52.96
N GLN A 1092 70.45 32.21 -52.32
CA GLN A 1092 70.85 33.43 -53.01
C GLN A 1092 71.94 34.17 -52.22
N GLN A 1093 72.97 34.63 -52.93
CA GLN A 1093 74.05 35.46 -52.39
C GLN A 1093 73.90 36.90 -52.86
N PHE A 1094 74.33 37.85 -52.03
CA PHE A 1094 74.21 39.29 -52.25
C PHE A 1094 75.60 39.94 -52.15
N SER A 1095 75.98 40.70 -53.18
CA SER A 1095 77.35 41.19 -53.41
C SER A 1095 77.66 42.56 -52.80
N ASN A 1096 76.66 43.27 -52.28
CA ASN A 1096 76.83 44.51 -51.53
C ASN A 1096 76.15 44.33 -50.17
N ASN A 1097 76.79 44.77 -49.09
CA ASN A 1097 76.32 44.70 -47.69
C ASN A 1097 74.90 45.28 -47.52
N ALA A 1098 73.87 44.52 -47.86
CA ALA A 1098 72.49 44.97 -47.96
C ALA A 1098 71.79 44.86 -46.60
N SER A 1099 71.18 45.93 -46.12
CA SER A 1099 70.37 45.94 -44.89
C SER A 1099 68.97 45.35 -45.08
N GLN A 1100 68.54 45.16 -46.32
CA GLN A 1100 67.28 44.55 -46.69
C GLN A 1100 67.39 43.84 -48.05
N VAL A 1101 66.84 42.63 -48.15
CA VAL A 1101 66.78 41.84 -49.40
C VAL A 1101 65.40 41.24 -49.58
N GLN A 1102 65.00 41.01 -50.84
CA GLN A 1102 63.75 40.35 -51.18
C GLN A 1102 64.01 39.02 -51.90
N MET A 1103 63.19 38.02 -51.61
CA MET A 1103 63.20 36.74 -52.31
C MET A 1103 61.78 36.30 -52.66
N ASP A 1104 61.59 35.94 -53.91
CA ASP A 1104 60.36 35.29 -54.35
C ASP A 1104 60.27 33.89 -53.75
N VAL A 1105 59.15 33.51 -53.14
CA VAL A 1105 58.87 32.17 -52.63
C VAL A 1105 57.57 31.58 -53.19
N SER A 1106 56.98 32.22 -54.22
CA SER A 1106 55.73 31.80 -54.87
C SER A 1106 55.78 30.40 -55.50
N THR A 1107 56.98 29.91 -55.86
CA THR A 1107 57.17 28.59 -56.46
C THR A 1107 57.31 27.45 -55.44
N LEU A 1108 57.32 27.76 -54.14
CA LEU A 1108 57.35 26.76 -53.07
C LEU A 1108 55.94 26.24 -52.78
N ALA A 1109 55.81 24.93 -52.54
CA ALA A 1109 54.54 24.33 -52.16
C ALA A 1109 54.10 24.83 -50.77
N PRO A 1110 52.80 24.84 -50.45
CA PRO A 1110 52.33 25.19 -49.12
C PRO A 1110 52.94 24.28 -48.05
N GLY A 1111 53.45 24.86 -46.96
CA GLY A 1111 54.15 24.11 -45.93
C GLY A 1111 55.12 24.95 -45.09
N ILE A 1112 55.83 24.30 -44.17
CA ILE A 1112 56.84 24.93 -43.31
C ILE A 1112 58.23 24.77 -43.93
N TYR A 1113 58.94 25.89 -44.01
CA TYR A 1113 60.31 26.02 -44.49
C TYR A 1113 61.17 26.72 -43.43
N PHE A 1114 62.48 26.63 -43.57
CA PHE A 1114 63.44 27.29 -42.69
C PHE A 1114 64.40 28.14 -43.50
N VAL A 1115 64.59 29.40 -43.11
CA VAL A 1115 65.38 30.39 -43.84
C VAL A 1115 66.61 30.73 -43.02
N GLU A 1116 67.78 30.28 -43.46
CA GLU A 1116 69.09 30.65 -42.91
C GLU A 1116 69.57 31.93 -43.58
N ILE A 1117 69.87 32.96 -42.78
CA ILE A 1117 70.32 34.28 -43.20
C ILE A 1117 71.71 34.50 -42.60
N SER A 1118 72.70 34.79 -43.44
CA SER A 1118 74.09 34.99 -43.03
C SER A 1118 74.68 36.31 -43.51
N ASN A 1119 75.50 36.93 -42.67
CA ASN A 1119 76.34 38.08 -43.02
C ASN A 1119 77.78 37.67 -43.44
N GLY A 1120 78.07 36.37 -43.46
CA GLY A 1120 79.39 35.80 -43.77
C GLY A 1120 80.28 35.49 -42.56
N GLN A 1121 79.93 35.96 -41.36
CA GLN A 1121 80.56 35.56 -40.09
C GLN A 1121 79.57 34.92 -39.11
N HIS A 1122 78.31 35.34 -39.14
CA HIS A 1122 77.21 34.81 -38.35
C HIS A 1122 76.06 34.38 -39.26
N ALA A 1123 75.28 33.38 -38.84
CA ALA A 1123 74.10 32.89 -39.56
C ALA A 1123 72.96 32.59 -38.58
N GLU A 1124 71.74 33.03 -38.90
CA GLU A 1124 70.53 32.77 -38.12
C GLU A 1124 69.50 32.03 -38.97
N THR A 1125 68.79 31.08 -38.38
CA THR A 1125 67.71 30.34 -39.07
C THR A 1125 66.35 30.73 -38.52
N HIS A 1126 65.44 31.09 -39.42
CA HIS A 1126 64.09 31.55 -39.12
C HIS A 1126 63.04 30.63 -39.75
N LYS A 1127 61.93 30.37 -39.06
CA LYS A 1127 60.80 29.62 -39.64
C LYS A 1127 60.07 30.48 -40.67
N LEU A 1128 59.76 29.92 -41.84
CA LEU A 1128 58.91 30.53 -42.87
C LEU A 1128 57.74 29.61 -43.19
N VAL A 1129 56.52 30.13 -43.13
CA VAL A 1129 55.30 29.40 -43.51
C VAL A 1129 54.87 29.85 -44.89
N ILE A 1130 54.76 28.92 -45.84
CA ILE A 1130 54.17 29.17 -47.15
C ILE A 1130 52.69 28.81 -47.11
N ALA A 1131 51.81 29.80 -47.29
CA ALA A 1131 50.37 29.63 -47.26
C ALA A 1131 49.86 29.09 -48.60
N GLY A 1132 48.90 28.16 -48.57
CA GLY A 1132 48.19 27.70 -49.76
C GLY A 1132 47.13 28.72 -50.19
N ASN A 1133 46.95 28.92 -51.51
CA ASN A 1133 45.82 29.67 -52.04
C ASN A 1133 44.52 29.01 -51.56
N SER A 1134 43.82 29.65 -50.62
CA SER A 1134 42.52 29.20 -50.13
C SER A 1134 41.43 29.54 -51.14
N THR A 1135 41.10 28.57 -51.98
CA THR A 1135 39.79 28.50 -52.64
C THR A 1135 39.25 27.08 -52.50
N LEU A 1136 38.10 26.96 -51.81
CA LEU A 1136 37.15 25.82 -51.76
C LEU A 1136 37.65 24.55 -51.01
N THR A 1137 36.86 23.70 -50.34
CA THR A 1137 35.52 23.66 -49.68
C THR A 1137 35.46 22.27 -49.02
N LYS A 1138 34.68 22.17 -47.92
CA LYS A 1138 34.33 20.96 -47.13
C LYS A 1138 35.43 20.37 -46.26
#